data_AF-A0A937WJX8-F1
#
_entry.id   AF-A0A937WJX8-F1
#
_cell.length_a   1.000
_cell.length_b   1.000
_cell.length_c   1.000
_cell.angle_alpha   90.00
_cell.angle_beta   90.00
_cell.angle_gamma   90.00
#
_symmetry.space_group_name_H-M   'P 1'
#
loop_
_entity.id
_entity.type
_entity.pdbx_description
1 polymer ?
#
loop_
_entity_poly.entity_id
_entity_poly.type
_entity_poly.pdbx_seq_one_letter_code
_entity_poly.pdbx_strand_id
1 'polypeptide(L)'
;MTEVISISGTLLMLDDTTPHVAVPVQACLLSPPGREARGEEGKVIATVLSDQEGKYRFINLKPGRYQVRCQILNGYVYYEKGGNGRKQGYDDVENTDSSSLGDLLQVERDRLLENIDFRFAPFKKGTWRNYDTLDGLPANAVTDIYRDSDGVMWFATDGGGVSRYDGKEFANFTTKDGLAHNVVTDIDCFVPRNDSDGVIFFATVGGGVSRYDGKEFVNFTTKDGLVNNKVLSIYCGPSGVMWLGTVSGVSQYDGKKFVNFTTKDGLVNNYVNAIHRTPDGAMWFGTGHPMHSPQGGVSRYDEKEFVNFTKEDGLASNVVWSICGAPNGVIWFGTEEGVSRCDGEKFTNFTEKDGLVNNVVWDIHCDADGVMWFATEGGISRYDGKTLVNFTEKDGLSNNWINAIHRTPDDAMWFGTGNTIHAQRGGVSRYDQKGFVSFTRKDGLGSNFIWTICGHPDGTIWFGTQDGGASQYDGKEFQSFTEKDGLTNDKVHDIYCDADGMMWFATDLGGVSRYDGKKFVNFTTKDGLASNIVWSIHGDPDGMIWFGTFAGGVSRYDGNQFLTFTEKDGLVDNTIYVIYGEPDGVIWFGSAAGLWGAGGVSRYDGRKFDNFTTEDGLADNNVFSIYRDPDGIIWFGTYGGGVSRYDGKGFVNLTVEDGLAHNLIVDIYRDSDGNMWFGTDGGGVSCYNGVAWTSLDKRDGLAGKCVYSIYQDSEGFMWFGTEGGITRYRPSTTLPKVYIVSITAEQKYFDLSNIPAFTSGTRVTIEYNAIDFRTIPGKRQYRCRIKGINSGWRNPTKSTSFDYTFDQPGNYTFEVQAIDRDLNYSEPATLSLTIEPDPVLVSMRTELNHLRREVRGKYHFENIIGRSAAIRQVHAFMESAIDSGLTVLITGETGTGKELVAKAIHYNSTRKDQPLMDRNCGAIPKELLASELFGHRKGAFTGAQEDKVGLFEAASGGTVLLDEISEMPLDAQVHLLRVLQERQVQRLGENVSRDVDVRIIAMTNKDLIEEGKAGRFREDLYYRLTEFPIHIPPLRERPEDIPLLAEHFLQEYSQEQKKQLDGFAPGVFEMLQSYAWPGNVRELRNDIRRAAALVEDDERIHLHHFSPKITQELLPLQEAMPTIGPKSTRYRELVDGFERKCIEHALRVCNGNRSQAATMLGLGRKSLYEKMQRLGIDISTLLPEK
;
A
#
# COMPACT_ATOMS: atom_id res chain seq x y z
N MET A 1 18.78 11.05 -69.25
CA MET A 1 19.78 10.01 -68.97
C MET A 1 19.03 8.89 -68.29
N THR A 2 19.15 7.65 -68.76
CA THR A 2 18.59 6.48 -68.08
C THR A 2 19.28 6.35 -66.72
N GLU A 3 18.51 6.18 -65.64
CA GLU A 3 19.05 5.87 -64.31
C GLU A 3 19.68 4.48 -64.35
N VAL A 4 21.01 4.40 -64.28
CA VAL A 4 21.74 3.13 -64.26
C VAL A 4 22.16 2.85 -62.82
N ILE A 5 21.70 1.72 -62.28
CA ILE A 5 22.14 1.26 -60.96
C ILE A 5 23.63 0.91 -61.05
N SER A 6 24.43 1.43 -60.13
CA SER A 6 25.89 1.20 -60.09
C SER A 6 26.27 0.14 -59.07
N ILE A 7 25.74 0.22 -57.85
CA ILE A 7 26.01 -0.71 -56.75
C ILE A 7 24.69 -1.01 -56.03
N SER A 8 24.43 -2.28 -55.69
CA SER A 8 23.28 -2.70 -54.88
C SER A 8 23.60 -3.88 -53.97
N GLY A 9 22.84 -3.99 -52.88
CA GLY A 9 22.98 -5.06 -51.90
C GLY A 9 21.89 -4.99 -50.82
N THR A 10 22.00 -5.87 -49.83
CA THR A 10 21.05 -6.01 -48.73
C THR A 10 21.77 -5.97 -47.39
N LEU A 11 21.19 -5.27 -46.41
CA LEU A 11 21.65 -5.28 -45.02
C LEU A 11 20.83 -6.30 -44.23
N LEU A 12 21.48 -7.34 -43.73
CA LEU A 12 20.86 -8.44 -42.99
C LEU A 12 21.48 -8.57 -41.58
N MET A 13 20.69 -9.08 -40.65
CA MET A 13 21.17 -9.53 -39.35
C MET A 13 21.94 -10.85 -39.50
N LEU A 14 22.57 -11.32 -38.42
CA LEU A 14 23.38 -12.55 -38.45
C LEU A 14 22.55 -13.84 -38.65
N ASP A 15 21.22 -13.73 -38.69
CA ASP A 15 20.30 -14.83 -39.04
C ASP A 15 20.02 -14.94 -40.56
N ASP A 16 20.71 -14.14 -41.39
CA ASP A 16 20.62 -14.09 -42.85
C ASP A 16 19.24 -13.76 -43.43
N THR A 17 18.25 -13.45 -42.61
CA THR A 17 16.85 -13.34 -43.05
C THR A 17 16.17 -12.08 -42.55
N THR A 18 16.60 -11.53 -41.42
CA THR A 18 16.03 -10.30 -40.89
C THR A 18 16.75 -9.08 -41.46
N PRO A 19 16.05 -8.13 -42.09
CA PRO A 19 16.68 -6.94 -42.65
C PRO A 19 16.99 -5.86 -41.60
N HIS A 20 18.04 -5.08 -41.85
CA HIS A 20 18.24 -3.78 -41.18
C HIS A 20 17.56 -2.67 -41.98
N VAL A 21 16.60 -1.98 -41.36
CA VAL A 21 15.77 -0.95 -42.01
C VAL A 21 16.27 0.44 -41.69
N ALA A 22 16.16 1.39 -42.63
CA ALA A 22 16.49 2.80 -42.47
C ALA A 22 17.94 3.05 -42.02
N VAL A 23 18.86 2.17 -42.38
CA VAL A 23 20.28 2.31 -42.06
C VAL A 23 20.97 3.09 -43.18
N PRO A 24 21.69 4.19 -42.89
CA PRO A 24 22.44 4.91 -43.91
C PRO A 24 23.61 4.08 -44.44
N VAL A 25 23.68 3.93 -45.75
CA VAL A 25 24.77 3.30 -46.49
C VAL A 25 25.47 4.35 -47.33
N GLN A 26 26.79 4.43 -47.23
CA GLN A 26 27.63 5.44 -47.87
C GLN A 26 28.56 4.83 -48.90
N ALA A 27 28.66 5.46 -50.07
CA ALA A 27 29.65 5.19 -51.09
C ALA A 27 30.76 6.25 -51.02
N CYS A 28 31.98 5.83 -50.65
CA CYS A 28 33.16 6.69 -50.50
C CYS A 28 34.09 6.50 -51.70
N LEU A 29 34.47 7.58 -52.39
CA LEU A 29 35.37 7.50 -53.54
C LEU A 29 36.82 7.54 -53.09
N LEU A 30 37.61 6.53 -53.44
CA LEU A 30 39.02 6.40 -53.01
C LEU A 30 40.02 6.64 -54.14
N SER A 31 39.64 6.44 -55.40
CA SER A 31 40.47 6.82 -56.54
C SER A 31 39.59 7.25 -57.72
N PRO A 32 39.62 8.53 -58.10
CA PRO A 32 38.88 9.04 -59.25
C PRO A 32 39.53 8.66 -60.59
N PRO A 33 38.79 8.70 -61.72
CA PRO A 33 39.36 8.40 -63.02
C PRO A 33 40.24 9.57 -63.53
N GLY A 34 41.53 9.32 -63.74
CA GLY A 34 42.46 10.28 -64.37
C GLY A 34 43.31 11.12 -63.40
N ARG A 35 44.26 11.90 -63.95
CA ARG A 35 45.26 12.69 -63.17
C ARG A 35 44.71 13.98 -62.52
N GLU A 36 43.48 14.39 -62.81
CA GLU A 36 42.94 15.73 -62.45
C GLU A 36 42.09 15.78 -61.16
N ALA A 37 41.90 14.67 -60.44
CA ALA A 37 40.93 14.60 -59.34
C ALA A 37 41.55 14.34 -57.94
N ARG A 38 42.74 14.89 -57.66
CA ARG A 38 43.48 14.72 -56.38
C ARG A 38 42.84 15.37 -55.13
N GLY A 39 41.55 15.75 -55.15
CA GLY A 39 40.85 16.41 -54.04
C GLY A 39 39.51 15.79 -53.62
N GLU A 40 39.10 14.68 -54.26
CA GLU A 40 37.87 13.93 -53.94
C GLU A 40 38.13 12.58 -53.25
N GLU A 41 39.40 12.18 -53.10
CA GLU A 41 39.77 10.93 -52.42
C GLU A 41 39.35 10.95 -50.95
N GLY A 42 38.67 9.89 -50.51
CA GLY A 42 38.16 9.71 -49.15
C GLY A 42 36.81 10.38 -48.86
N LYS A 43 36.20 11.10 -49.82
CA LYS A 43 34.91 11.77 -49.60
C LYS A 43 33.72 10.81 -49.80
N VAL A 44 32.70 11.00 -48.97
CA VAL A 44 31.37 10.40 -49.18
C VAL A 44 30.74 11.07 -50.41
N ILE A 45 30.44 10.28 -51.44
CA ILE A 45 29.85 10.78 -52.70
C ILE A 45 28.32 10.63 -52.71
N ALA A 46 27.81 9.58 -52.05
CA ALA A 46 26.39 9.32 -51.93
C ALA A 46 26.09 8.60 -50.62
N THR A 47 24.94 8.94 -50.02
CA THR A 47 24.33 8.21 -48.92
C THR A 47 22.93 7.79 -49.34
N VAL A 48 22.54 6.55 -49.05
CA VAL A 48 21.19 6.02 -49.28
C VAL A 48 20.73 5.24 -48.06
N LEU A 49 19.43 5.23 -47.77
CA LEU A 49 18.87 4.45 -46.68
C LEU A 49 18.47 3.05 -47.17
N SER A 50 18.63 2.05 -46.32
CA SER A 50 18.05 0.73 -46.57
C SER A 50 16.52 0.76 -46.46
N ASP A 51 15.85 0.04 -47.35
CA ASP A 51 14.40 -0.05 -47.38
C ASP A 51 13.84 -1.09 -46.39
N GLN A 52 12.54 -1.40 -46.52
CA GLN A 52 11.81 -2.33 -45.67
C GLN A 52 12.29 -3.79 -45.78
N GLU A 53 12.95 -4.13 -46.89
CA GLU A 53 13.59 -5.43 -47.13
C GLU A 53 15.10 -5.37 -46.87
N GLY A 54 15.60 -4.26 -46.30
CA GLY A 54 17.02 -4.02 -46.05
C GLY A 54 17.82 -3.70 -47.31
N LYS A 55 17.17 -3.52 -48.45
CA LYS A 55 17.86 -3.29 -49.73
C LYS A 55 18.31 -1.86 -49.86
N TYR A 56 19.45 -1.67 -50.50
CA TYR A 56 19.97 -0.35 -50.85
C TYR A 56 20.52 -0.35 -52.29
N ARG A 57 20.49 0.81 -52.94
CA ARG A 57 21.03 0.98 -54.29
C ARG A 57 21.61 2.36 -54.51
N PHE A 58 22.82 2.43 -55.06
CA PHE A 58 23.42 3.66 -55.55
C PHE A 58 23.20 3.75 -57.06
N ILE A 59 22.66 4.88 -57.52
CA ILE A 59 22.31 5.11 -58.92
C ILE A 59 23.25 6.18 -59.49
N ASN A 60 23.73 5.98 -60.73
CA ASN A 60 24.56 6.92 -61.48
C ASN A 60 25.88 7.32 -60.78
N LEU A 61 26.54 6.40 -60.07
CA LEU A 61 27.90 6.65 -59.58
C LEU A 61 28.87 6.80 -60.77
N LYS A 62 29.79 7.76 -60.68
CA LYS A 62 30.84 7.95 -61.70
C LYS A 62 31.77 6.73 -61.73
N PRO A 63 32.39 6.38 -62.87
CA PRO A 63 33.42 5.34 -62.88
C PRO A 63 34.56 5.68 -61.93
N GLY A 64 35.03 4.73 -61.12
CA GLY A 64 36.03 4.96 -60.08
C GLY A 64 36.14 3.80 -59.09
N ARG A 65 37.06 3.91 -58.12
CA ARG A 65 37.17 2.95 -57.01
C ARG A 65 36.42 3.46 -55.80
N TYR A 66 35.46 2.68 -55.34
CA TYR A 66 34.61 2.99 -54.21
C TYR A 66 34.85 2.03 -53.06
N GLN A 67 34.65 2.53 -51.85
CA GLN A 67 34.43 1.73 -50.66
C GLN A 67 33.00 1.99 -50.18
N VAL A 68 32.30 0.93 -49.79
CA VAL A 68 30.93 1.02 -49.27
C VAL A 68 30.95 0.68 -47.79
N ARG A 69 30.25 1.50 -47.00
CA ARG A 69 30.10 1.31 -45.55
C ARG A 69 28.69 1.64 -45.12
N CYS A 70 28.18 1.00 -44.07
CA CYS A 70 26.93 1.40 -43.42
C CYS A 70 27.20 2.02 -42.05
N GLN A 71 26.33 2.93 -41.63
CA GLN A 71 26.40 3.60 -40.33
C GLN A 71 25.74 2.73 -39.27
N ILE A 72 26.43 2.49 -38.17
CA ILE A 72 25.92 1.77 -37.00
C ILE A 72 26.07 2.64 -35.76
N LEU A 73 25.53 2.18 -34.62
CA LEU A 73 25.72 2.88 -33.35
C LEU A 73 27.22 3.06 -33.07
N ASN A 74 27.66 4.31 -32.95
CA ASN A 74 29.04 4.69 -32.61
C ASN A 74 30.11 4.26 -33.63
N GLY A 75 29.77 4.05 -34.91
CA GLY A 75 30.77 3.71 -35.93
C GLY A 75 30.25 3.26 -37.29
N TYR A 76 31.09 2.54 -38.03
CA TYR A 76 30.80 2.05 -39.38
C TYR A 76 31.12 0.56 -39.53
N VAL A 77 30.34 -0.12 -40.36
CA VAL A 77 30.69 -1.45 -40.88
C VAL A 77 31.03 -1.30 -42.36
N TYR A 78 32.17 -1.87 -42.76
CA TYR A 78 32.66 -1.78 -44.14
C TYR A 78 32.37 -3.06 -44.91
N TYR A 79 32.06 -2.94 -46.20
CA TYR A 79 31.85 -4.11 -47.04
C TYR A 79 33.15 -4.90 -47.22
N GLU A 80 33.05 -6.23 -47.09
CA GLU A 80 34.11 -7.18 -47.36
C GLU A 80 33.57 -8.38 -48.16
N LYS A 81 34.38 -8.88 -49.09
CA LYS A 81 34.08 -9.98 -50.00
C LYS A 81 34.01 -11.27 -49.20
N GLY A 82 32.81 -11.80 -49.06
CA GLY A 82 32.50 -12.90 -48.14
C GLY A 82 31.34 -12.57 -47.21
N GLY A 83 30.90 -11.30 -47.15
CA GLY A 83 29.61 -10.90 -46.60
C GLY A 83 29.57 -10.65 -45.08
N ASN A 84 30.69 -10.82 -44.37
CA ASN A 84 30.79 -10.66 -42.91
C ASN A 84 31.45 -9.33 -42.50
N GLY A 85 31.15 -8.24 -43.22
CA GLY A 85 31.84 -6.95 -43.13
C GLY A 85 32.40 -6.59 -41.74
N ARG A 86 33.65 -6.14 -41.67
CA ARG A 86 34.32 -5.87 -40.40
C ARG A 86 33.82 -4.58 -39.76
N LYS A 87 33.49 -4.65 -38.47
CA LYS A 87 33.21 -3.49 -37.62
C LYS A 87 34.53 -2.80 -37.25
N GLN A 88 34.63 -1.49 -37.46
CA GLN A 88 35.79 -0.70 -37.03
C GLN A 88 35.40 0.26 -35.91
N GLY A 89 36.16 0.24 -34.81
CA GLY A 89 35.95 1.08 -33.64
C GLY A 89 36.33 2.54 -33.89
N TYR A 90 35.75 3.44 -33.09
CA TYR A 90 35.97 4.89 -33.14
C TYR A 90 37.45 5.29 -32.95
N ASP A 91 38.20 4.55 -32.13
CA ASP A 91 39.59 4.85 -31.73
C ASP A 91 40.65 4.34 -32.73
N ASP A 92 40.26 3.48 -33.68
CA ASP A 92 41.20 2.84 -34.61
C ASP A 92 41.50 3.68 -35.87
N VAL A 93 40.92 4.88 -35.99
CA VAL A 93 40.89 5.64 -37.25
C VAL A 93 42.12 6.53 -37.46
N GLU A 94 42.84 6.90 -36.40
CA GLU A 94 43.95 7.87 -36.53
C GLU A 94 45.28 7.27 -37.03
N ASN A 95 45.38 5.95 -37.24
CA ASN A 95 46.66 5.33 -37.61
C ASN A 95 46.57 4.05 -38.46
N THR A 96 45.64 3.97 -39.41
CA THR A 96 45.50 2.79 -40.29
C THR A 96 46.15 2.97 -41.67
N ASP A 97 47.09 2.08 -41.98
CA ASP A 97 47.58 1.79 -43.33
C ASP A 97 46.39 1.48 -44.27
N SER A 98 46.49 1.90 -45.54
CA SER A 98 45.46 1.71 -46.57
C SER A 98 45.10 0.24 -46.87
N SER A 99 45.80 -0.71 -46.26
CA SER A 99 45.58 -2.16 -46.37
C SER A 99 44.53 -2.71 -45.40
N SER A 100 44.06 -1.94 -44.41
CA SER A 100 43.03 -2.37 -43.43
C SER A 100 41.61 -1.92 -43.74
N LEU A 101 41.43 -1.18 -44.84
CA LEU A 101 40.13 -0.70 -45.33
C LEU A 101 39.51 -1.81 -46.20
N GLY A 102 38.25 -2.18 -45.93
CA GLY A 102 37.52 -3.27 -46.62
C GLY A 102 37.53 -3.21 -48.16
N ASP A 103 36.95 -4.20 -48.82
CA ASP A 103 37.15 -4.44 -50.25
C ASP A 103 36.77 -3.27 -51.16
N LEU A 104 37.69 -2.96 -52.09
CA LEU A 104 37.52 -1.89 -53.07
C LEU A 104 36.64 -2.35 -54.24
N LEU A 105 35.55 -1.62 -54.49
CA LEU A 105 34.62 -1.86 -55.57
C LEU A 105 34.94 -0.98 -56.78
N GLN A 106 35.21 -1.61 -57.93
CA GLN A 106 35.50 -0.92 -59.19
C GLN A 106 34.20 -0.66 -59.96
N VAL A 107 33.74 0.59 -59.97
CA VAL A 107 32.58 1.01 -60.78
C VAL A 107 33.05 1.37 -62.20
N GLU A 108 32.39 0.80 -63.20
CA GLU A 108 32.64 1.01 -64.63
C GLU A 108 31.36 1.52 -65.31
N ARG A 109 31.47 2.13 -66.49
CA ARG A 109 30.27 2.58 -67.23
C ARG A 109 29.39 1.38 -67.60
N ASP A 110 28.09 1.51 -67.35
CA ASP A 110 27.05 0.53 -67.71
C ASP A 110 27.22 -0.87 -67.09
N ARG A 111 28.02 -1.01 -66.02
CA ARG A 111 28.20 -2.26 -65.27
C ARG A 111 27.63 -2.14 -63.86
N LEU A 112 26.70 -3.03 -63.54
CA LEU A 112 26.09 -3.14 -62.22
C LEU A 112 26.90 -4.09 -61.31
N LEU A 113 27.17 -3.65 -60.08
CA LEU A 113 27.69 -4.49 -59.00
C LEU A 113 26.51 -4.87 -58.06
N GLU A 114 26.15 -6.14 -58.03
CA GLU A 114 25.09 -6.70 -57.16
C GLU A 114 25.67 -7.59 -56.06
N ASN A 115 24.82 -7.95 -55.09
CA ASN A 115 25.15 -8.84 -53.95
C ASN A 115 26.26 -8.29 -53.05
N ILE A 116 26.29 -6.96 -52.89
CA ILE A 116 27.16 -6.28 -51.93
C ILE A 116 26.45 -6.29 -50.57
N ASP A 117 26.26 -7.47 -50.00
CA ASP A 117 25.46 -7.65 -48.79
C ASP A 117 26.28 -7.42 -47.51
N PHE A 118 25.63 -6.89 -46.48
CA PHE A 118 26.20 -6.76 -45.13
C PHE A 118 25.48 -7.70 -44.16
N ARG A 119 26.25 -8.35 -43.29
CA ARG A 119 25.74 -9.16 -42.16
C ARG A 119 26.37 -8.67 -40.88
N PHE A 120 25.56 -8.18 -39.95
CA PHE A 120 26.03 -7.76 -38.62
C PHE A 120 24.88 -7.75 -37.60
N ALA A 121 25.23 -7.84 -36.33
CA ALA A 121 24.26 -7.89 -35.23
C ALA A 121 23.37 -6.62 -35.15
N PRO A 122 22.10 -6.75 -34.74
CA PRO A 122 21.23 -5.60 -34.52
C PRO A 122 21.80 -4.66 -33.47
N PHE A 123 21.93 -3.39 -33.83
CA PHE A 123 22.49 -2.33 -32.97
C PHE A 123 21.43 -1.36 -32.44
N LYS A 124 20.24 -1.34 -33.04
CA LYS A 124 19.07 -0.60 -32.54
C LYS A 124 18.38 -1.45 -31.47
N LYS A 125 18.83 -1.30 -30.23
CA LYS A 125 18.39 -2.09 -29.08
C LYS A 125 17.71 -1.21 -28.05
N GLY A 126 16.61 -1.69 -27.48
CA GLY A 126 15.83 -1.01 -26.45
C GLY A 126 14.40 -1.50 -26.45
N THR A 127 13.57 -0.89 -25.62
CA THR A 127 12.13 -1.21 -25.52
C THR A 127 11.28 -0.01 -25.89
N TRP A 128 10.22 -0.26 -26.66
CA TRP A 128 9.24 0.73 -27.08
C TRP A 128 7.91 0.50 -26.37
N ARG A 129 7.26 1.60 -25.99
CA ARG A 129 5.87 1.59 -25.51
C ARG A 129 5.11 2.74 -26.14
N ASN A 130 4.02 2.42 -26.82
CA ASN A 130 3.22 3.39 -27.54
C ASN A 130 1.90 3.63 -26.81
N TYR A 131 1.40 4.85 -26.88
CA TYR A 131 0.13 5.29 -26.30
C TYR A 131 -0.69 6.03 -27.35
N ASP A 132 -1.96 5.67 -27.50
CA ASP A 132 -2.88 6.30 -28.46
C ASP A 132 -4.24 6.65 -27.82
N THR A 133 -5.23 6.99 -28.64
CA THR A 133 -6.58 7.32 -28.17
C THR A 133 -7.30 6.18 -27.47
N LEU A 134 -6.92 4.91 -27.68
CA LEU A 134 -7.44 3.76 -26.95
C LEU A 134 -6.90 3.71 -25.52
N ASP A 135 -5.71 4.26 -25.28
CA ASP A 135 -5.12 4.40 -23.95
C ASP A 135 -5.65 5.62 -23.18
N GLY A 136 -6.36 6.53 -23.86
CA GLY A 136 -7.02 7.71 -23.27
C GLY A 136 -6.50 9.06 -23.76
N LEU A 137 -5.53 9.08 -24.68
CA LEU A 137 -5.04 10.32 -25.31
C LEU A 137 -6.19 11.00 -26.10
N PRO A 138 -6.30 12.35 -26.11
CA PRO A 138 -7.46 13.00 -26.71
C PRO A 138 -7.40 13.05 -28.25
N ALA A 139 -6.20 12.97 -28.84
CA ALA A 139 -5.98 12.86 -30.27
C ALA A 139 -4.61 12.24 -30.55
N ASN A 140 -4.46 11.57 -31.71
CA ASN A 140 -3.22 10.88 -32.09
C ASN A 140 -2.15 11.79 -32.70
N ALA A 141 -2.45 13.07 -32.98
CA ALA A 141 -1.46 14.03 -33.45
C ALA A 141 -0.93 14.82 -32.25
N VAL A 142 0.18 14.37 -31.67
CA VAL A 142 0.83 15.04 -30.53
C VAL A 142 1.82 16.06 -31.05
N THR A 143 1.62 17.32 -30.71
CA THR A 143 2.38 18.47 -31.23
C THR A 143 3.54 18.86 -30.34
N ASP A 144 3.40 18.67 -29.02
CA ASP A 144 4.45 18.96 -28.04
C ASP A 144 4.31 18.09 -26.77
N ILE A 145 5.43 17.90 -26.06
CA ILE A 145 5.55 17.11 -24.85
C ILE A 145 6.32 17.88 -23.77
N TYR A 146 5.71 18.01 -22.60
CA TYR A 146 6.30 18.68 -21.45
C TYR A 146 6.22 17.83 -20.18
N ARG A 147 7.22 17.93 -19.30
CA ARG A 147 7.21 17.31 -17.97
C ARG A 147 7.26 18.40 -16.92
N ASP A 148 6.27 18.42 -16.03
CA ASP A 148 6.23 19.41 -14.95
C ASP A 148 7.17 19.05 -13.78
N SER A 149 7.27 19.97 -12.81
CA SER A 149 8.08 19.80 -11.60
C SER A 149 7.60 18.66 -10.71
N ASP A 150 6.32 18.28 -10.81
CA ASP A 150 5.78 17.11 -10.14
C ASP A 150 6.16 15.80 -10.82
N GLY A 151 6.65 15.88 -12.05
CA GLY A 151 7.08 14.77 -12.87
C GLY A 151 5.97 14.19 -13.74
N VAL A 152 4.81 14.86 -13.80
CA VAL A 152 3.67 14.50 -14.66
C VAL A 152 3.98 14.91 -16.09
N MET A 153 3.59 14.08 -17.04
CA MET A 153 3.72 14.36 -18.47
C MET A 153 2.49 15.12 -18.98
N TRP A 154 2.71 16.11 -19.82
CA TRP A 154 1.71 16.88 -20.52
C TRP A 154 1.92 16.74 -22.02
N PHE A 155 0.82 16.53 -22.74
CA PHE A 155 0.82 16.31 -24.18
C PHE A 155 -0.10 17.33 -24.85
N ALA A 156 0.48 18.18 -25.70
CA ALA A 156 -0.29 19.05 -26.58
C ALA A 156 -0.75 18.23 -27.80
N THR A 157 -1.96 18.50 -28.27
CA THR A 157 -2.48 17.80 -29.45
C THR A 157 -3.07 18.75 -30.47
N ASP A 158 -3.08 18.31 -31.73
CA ASP A 158 -3.80 18.98 -32.80
C ASP A 158 -5.28 18.55 -32.79
N GLY A 159 -6.13 19.41 -32.22
CA GLY A 159 -7.58 19.30 -32.26
C GLY A 159 -8.22 18.59 -31.06
N GLY A 160 -7.42 17.90 -30.23
CA GLY A 160 -7.87 17.20 -29.02
C GLY A 160 -7.76 18.01 -27.73
N GLY A 161 -7.08 19.16 -27.73
CA GLY A 161 -6.73 19.92 -26.53
C GLY A 161 -5.40 19.47 -25.93
N VAL A 162 -5.32 19.44 -24.60
CA VAL A 162 -4.13 18.95 -23.87
C VAL A 162 -4.47 17.77 -22.98
N SER A 163 -3.49 16.91 -22.76
CA SER A 163 -3.63 15.76 -21.87
C SER A 163 -2.56 15.75 -20.80
N ARG A 164 -2.95 15.42 -19.58
CA ARG A 164 -2.08 15.23 -18.43
C ARG A 164 -1.99 13.73 -18.13
N TYR A 165 -0.79 13.20 -17.93
CA TYR A 165 -0.54 11.77 -17.70
C TYR A 165 0.44 11.55 -16.55
N ASP A 166 -0.03 10.85 -15.52
CA ASP A 166 0.74 10.55 -14.31
C ASP A 166 1.32 9.12 -14.31
N GLY A 167 1.28 8.43 -15.46
CA GLY A 167 1.70 7.04 -15.59
C GLY A 167 0.56 6.03 -15.42
N LYS A 168 -0.62 6.44 -14.93
CA LYS A 168 -1.79 5.55 -14.80
C LYS A 168 -2.84 5.85 -15.86
N GLU A 169 -3.30 7.09 -15.94
CA GLU A 169 -4.41 7.49 -16.81
C GLU A 169 -4.19 8.88 -17.41
N PHE A 170 -4.81 9.11 -18.57
CA PHE A 170 -4.82 10.40 -19.25
C PHE A 170 -6.02 11.23 -18.78
N ALA A 171 -5.76 12.46 -18.35
CA ALA A 171 -6.78 13.46 -18.04
C ALA A 171 -6.75 14.55 -19.11
N ASN A 172 -7.85 14.70 -19.85
CA ASN A 172 -7.93 15.54 -21.04
C ASN A 172 -8.64 16.86 -20.76
N PHE A 173 -8.09 17.96 -21.25
CA PHE A 173 -8.64 19.32 -21.12
C PHE A 173 -8.85 19.95 -22.50
N THR A 174 -10.03 20.53 -22.68
CA THR A 174 -10.51 21.10 -23.95
C THR A 174 -11.06 22.51 -23.73
N THR A 175 -11.57 23.13 -24.79
CA THR A 175 -12.30 24.41 -24.71
C THR A 175 -13.52 24.36 -23.79
N LYS A 176 -14.08 23.17 -23.50
CA LYS A 176 -15.15 23.01 -22.51
C LYS A 176 -14.67 23.23 -21.08
N ASP A 177 -13.39 23.02 -20.84
CA ASP A 177 -12.72 23.11 -19.53
C ASP A 177 -12.05 24.49 -19.33
N GLY A 178 -12.12 25.37 -20.35
CA GLY A 178 -11.61 26.74 -20.30
C GLY A 178 -10.37 27.01 -21.17
N LEU A 179 -9.77 25.97 -21.77
CA LEU A 179 -8.64 26.11 -22.71
C LEU A 179 -9.02 27.04 -23.87
N ALA A 180 -8.11 27.92 -24.32
CA ALA A 180 -8.44 28.91 -25.35
C ALA A 180 -8.79 28.29 -26.72
N HIS A 181 -8.17 27.17 -27.08
CA HIS A 181 -8.44 26.44 -28.32
C HIS A 181 -7.99 24.98 -28.20
N ASN A 182 -8.62 24.04 -28.93
CA ASN A 182 -8.26 22.61 -28.88
C ASN A 182 -7.04 22.24 -29.72
N VAL A 183 -6.45 23.20 -30.43
CA VAL A 183 -5.19 23.00 -31.16
C VAL A 183 -4.13 23.72 -30.37
N VAL A 184 -3.28 22.94 -29.71
CA VAL A 184 -2.20 23.41 -28.85
C VAL A 184 -0.89 23.12 -29.56
N THR A 185 0.01 24.10 -29.64
CA THR A 185 1.26 23.97 -30.41
C THR A 185 2.48 23.76 -29.55
N ASP A 186 2.45 24.23 -28.29
CA ASP A 186 3.61 24.21 -27.39
C ASP A 186 3.17 24.34 -25.93
N ILE A 187 3.96 23.79 -25.01
CA ILE A 187 3.74 23.77 -23.56
C ILE A 187 5.03 24.17 -22.85
N ASP A 188 4.95 25.15 -21.95
CA ASP A 188 6.09 25.48 -21.08
C ASP A 188 5.62 25.99 -19.71
N CYS A 189 6.50 25.93 -18.71
CA CYS A 189 6.21 26.31 -17.33
C CYS A 189 6.88 27.62 -16.94
N PHE A 190 6.05 28.60 -16.58
CA PHE A 190 6.50 29.89 -16.09
C PHE A 190 6.69 29.86 -14.57
N VAL A 191 7.89 30.16 -14.09
CA VAL A 191 8.19 30.33 -12.66
C VAL A 191 8.33 31.83 -12.35
N PRO A 192 7.35 32.45 -11.66
CA PRO A 192 7.47 33.84 -11.21
C PRO A 192 8.65 34.02 -10.22
N ARG A 193 9.30 35.18 -10.21
CA ARG A 193 10.46 35.45 -9.33
C ARG A 193 10.23 35.25 -7.82
N ASN A 194 8.97 35.18 -7.37
CA ASN A 194 8.58 35.12 -5.96
C ASN A 194 7.70 33.90 -5.64
N ASP A 195 7.59 32.94 -6.55
CA ASP A 195 6.79 31.73 -6.38
C ASP A 195 7.66 30.51 -6.68
N SER A 196 7.63 29.49 -5.82
CA SER A 196 8.33 28.22 -6.06
C SER A 196 7.55 27.30 -6.98
N ASP A 197 6.24 27.53 -7.09
CA ASP A 197 5.34 26.65 -7.82
C ASP A 197 5.15 27.24 -9.23
N GLY A 198 5.74 26.55 -10.21
CA GLY A 198 5.64 26.95 -11.61
C GLY A 198 4.21 26.79 -12.14
N VAL A 199 3.82 27.67 -13.06
CA VAL A 199 2.49 27.69 -13.68
C VAL A 199 2.62 27.29 -15.15
N ILE A 200 1.80 26.34 -15.60
CA ILE A 200 1.88 25.81 -16.97
C ILE A 200 1.14 26.72 -17.94
N PHE A 201 1.77 27.02 -19.07
CA PHE A 201 1.21 27.76 -20.18
C PHE A 201 1.11 26.89 -21.43
N PHE A 202 0.06 27.13 -22.23
CA PHE A 202 -0.26 26.40 -23.44
C PHE A 202 -0.43 27.39 -24.60
N ALA A 203 0.40 27.27 -25.63
CA ALA A 203 0.28 28.05 -26.86
C ALA A 203 -0.84 27.46 -27.71
N THR A 204 -1.75 28.31 -28.21
CA THR A 204 -2.91 27.84 -28.96
C THR A 204 -3.05 28.52 -30.32
N VAL A 205 -3.64 27.80 -31.27
CA VAL A 205 -3.92 28.34 -32.60
C VAL A 205 -5.20 29.18 -32.57
N GLY A 206 -5.05 30.49 -32.47
CA GLY A 206 -6.14 31.47 -32.62
C GLY A 206 -6.84 31.88 -31.32
N GLY A 207 -6.60 31.17 -30.22
CA GLY A 207 -7.10 31.49 -28.88
C GLY A 207 -6.16 32.34 -28.02
N GLY A 208 -4.91 32.54 -28.45
CA GLY A 208 -3.86 33.17 -27.64
C GLY A 208 -3.08 32.15 -26.84
N VAL A 209 -2.70 32.50 -25.60
CA VAL A 209 -2.00 31.60 -24.67
C VAL A 209 -2.88 31.32 -23.45
N SER A 210 -3.00 30.06 -23.05
CA SER A 210 -3.78 29.64 -21.88
C SER A 210 -2.85 29.34 -20.72
N ARG A 211 -3.17 29.82 -19.52
CA ARG A 211 -2.44 29.54 -18.26
C ARG A 211 -3.28 28.61 -17.40
N TYR A 212 -2.70 27.55 -16.85
CA TYR A 212 -3.36 26.64 -15.93
C TYR A 212 -2.71 26.67 -14.55
N ASP A 213 -3.50 26.96 -13.52
CA ASP A 213 -3.05 27.07 -12.13
C ASP A 213 -3.33 25.82 -11.28
N GLY A 214 -3.69 24.71 -11.93
CA GLY A 214 -4.11 23.47 -11.25
C GLY A 214 -5.61 23.38 -11.03
N LYS A 215 -6.39 24.45 -11.24
CA LYS A 215 -7.85 24.47 -11.09
C LYS A 215 -8.57 24.98 -12.33
N GLU A 216 -8.12 26.10 -12.90
CA GLU A 216 -8.80 26.73 -14.03
C GLU A 216 -7.82 27.28 -15.08
N PHE A 217 -8.36 27.54 -16.27
CA PHE A 217 -7.63 28.17 -17.37
C PHE A 217 -7.89 29.67 -17.42
N VAL A 218 -6.81 30.45 -17.53
CA VAL A 218 -6.86 31.90 -17.79
C VAL A 218 -6.20 32.19 -19.13
N ASN A 219 -6.95 32.82 -20.05
CA ASN A 219 -6.52 33.01 -21.43
C ASN A 219 -6.08 34.45 -21.69
N PHE A 220 -4.92 34.63 -22.33
CA PHE A 220 -4.38 35.92 -22.74
C PHE A 220 -4.39 36.05 -24.26
N THR A 221 -4.89 37.19 -24.74
CA THR A 221 -5.16 37.47 -26.15
C THR A 221 -4.57 38.83 -26.58
N THR A 222 -4.80 39.21 -27.83
CA THR A 222 -4.47 40.55 -28.35
C THR A 222 -5.13 41.68 -27.58
N LYS A 223 -6.25 41.42 -26.86
CA LYS A 223 -6.86 42.41 -25.97
C LYS A 223 -6.02 42.70 -24.73
N ASP A 224 -5.17 41.75 -24.34
CA ASP A 224 -4.32 41.82 -23.16
C ASP A 224 -2.91 42.36 -23.50
N GLY A 225 -2.60 42.53 -24.78
CA GLY A 225 -1.34 43.09 -25.29
C GLY A 225 -0.49 42.12 -26.11
N LEU A 226 -0.91 40.85 -26.25
CA LEU A 226 -0.27 39.86 -27.12
C LEU A 226 -0.25 40.34 -28.58
N VAL A 227 0.84 40.12 -29.32
CA VAL A 227 0.94 40.63 -30.69
C VAL A 227 0.01 39.90 -31.69
N ASN A 228 -0.30 38.62 -31.44
CA ASN A 228 -1.25 37.83 -32.22
C ASN A 228 -1.80 36.64 -31.42
N ASN A 229 -3.07 36.27 -31.65
CA ASN A 229 -3.70 35.12 -30.96
C ASN A 229 -3.27 33.75 -31.50
N LYS A 230 -2.54 33.67 -32.62
CA LYS A 230 -1.92 32.42 -33.08
C LYS A 230 -0.49 32.37 -32.55
N VAL A 231 -0.36 31.77 -31.37
CA VAL A 231 0.92 31.49 -30.70
C VAL A 231 1.44 30.15 -31.19
N LEU A 232 2.72 30.08 -31.49
CA LEU A 232 3.38 28.89 -32.04
C LEU A 232 4.36 28.27 -31.05
N SER A 233 5.09 29.09 -30.30
CA SER A 233 6.01 28.64 -29.26
C SER A 233 5.99 29.50 -28.01
N ILE A 234 6.42 28.90 -26.91
CA ILE A 234 6.59 29.49 -25.59
C ILE A 234 8.02 29.19 -25.14
N TYR A 235 8.65 30.17 -24.51
CA TYR A 235 9.87 29.93 -23.75
C TYR A 235 9.78 30.65 -22.40
N CYS A 236 9.83 29.88 -21.32
CA CYS A 236 9.79 30.34 -19.94
C CYS A 236 11.18 30.19 -19.30
N GLY A 237 11.98 31.25 -19.38
CA GLY A 237 13.33 31.25 -18.81
C GLY A 237 13.36 31.52 -17.29
N PRO A 238 14.48 31.22 -16.62
CA PRO A 238 14.66 31.43 -15.17
C PRO A 238 14.63 32.91 -14.73
N SER A 239 14.50 33.86 -15.65
CA SER A 239 14.48 35.31 -15.38
C SER A 239 13.12 35.83 -14.90
N GLY A 240 12.10 34.97 -14.77
CA GLY A 240 10.72 35.37 -14.50
C GLY A 240 10.09 36.14 -15.66
N VAL A 241 10.54 35.86 -16.88
CA VAL A 241 10.04 36.46 -18.12
C VAL A 241 9.74 35.32 -19.11
N MET A 242 8.55 35.37 -19.69
CA MET A 242 8.10 34.45 -20.74
C MET A 242 8.19 35.11 -22.11
N TRP A 243 8.59 34.36 -23.12
CA TRP A 243 8.60 34.80 -24.51
C TRP A 243 7.63 33.94 -25.31
N LEU A 244 6.87 34.57 -26.21
CA LEU A 244 5.82 33.94 -27.01
C LEU A 244 6.07 34.22 -28.49
N GLY A 245 6.34 33.18 -29.26
CA GLY A 245 6.48 33.24 -30.71
C GLY A 245 5.11 33.20 -31.36
N THR A 246 4.83 34.13 -32.27
CA THR A 246 3.54 34.20 -32.96
C THR A 246 3.73 34.36 -34.47
N VAL A 247 2.63 34.33 -35.21
CA VAL A 247 2.65 34.63 -36.66
C VAL A 247 2.81 36.11 -37.01
N SER A 248 2.93 37.01 -36.03
CA SER A 248 3.07 38.46 -36.26
C SER A 248 4.14 39.16 -35.40
N GLY A 249 5.06 38.39 -34.84
CA GLY A 249 6.18 38.86 -34.03
C GLY A 249 6.34 38.02 -32.77
N VAL A 250 7.13 38.54 -31.84
CA VAL A 250 7.36 37.93 -30.52
C VAL A 250 6.77 38.83 -29.45
N SER A 251 6.12 38.23 -28.46
CA SER A 251 5.65 38.93 -27.26
C SER A 251 6.44 38.47 -26.04
N GLN A 252 7.02 39.41 -25.29
CA GLN A 252 7.65 39.18 -24.00
C GLN A 252 6.66 39.53 -22.88
N TYR A 253 6.53 38.66 -21.88
CA TYR A 253 5.63 38.82 -20.74
C TYR A 253 6.40 38.75 -19.42
N ASP A 254 6.26 39.79 -18.60
CA ASP A 254 6.93 39.93 -17.30
C ASP A 254 6.07 39.51 -16.09
N GLY A 255 4.94 38.83 -16.34
CA GLY A 255 3.92 38.55 -15.33
C GLY A 255 2.87 39.64 -15.16
N LYS A 256 3.03 40.80 -15.81
CA LYS A 256 2.08 41.93 -15.72
C LYS A 256 1.65 42.48 -17.06
N LYS A 257 2.56 42.59 -18.03
CA LYS A 257 2.28 43.20 -19.34
C LYS A 257 3.06 42.52 -20.46
N PHE A 258 2.59 42.72 -21.69
CA PHE A 258 3.28 42.31 -22.90
C PHE A 258 4.11 43.44 -23.52
N VAL A 259 5.30 43.10 -24.00
CA VAL A 259 6.15 43.95 -24.87
C VAL A 259 6.39 43.20 -26.16
N ASN A 260 6.11 43.83 -27.30
CA ASN A 260 6.10 43.15 -28.60
C ASN A 260 7.29 43.59 -29.45
N PHE A 261 7.92 42.62 -30.13
CA PHE A 261 9.03 42.79 -31.04
C PHE A 261 8.65 42.25 -32.42
N THR A 262 8.94 43.02 -33.46
CA THR A 262 8.59 42.73 -34.85
C THR A 262 9.78 43.00 -35.76
N THR A 263 9.61 42.83 -37.07
CA THR A 263 10.60 43.23 -38.07
C THR A 263 10.98 44.71 -38.02
N LYS A 264 10.14 45.58 -37.40
CA LYS A 264 10.48 46.99 -37.16
C LYS A 264 11.53 47.17 -36.07
N ASP A 265 11.67 46.19 -35.19
CA ASP A 265 12.55 46.20 -34.03
C ASP A 265 13.87 45.45 -34.29
N GLY A 266 14.01 44.82 -35.48
CA GLY A 266 15.23 44.14 -35.93
C GLY A 266 15.08 42.62 -36.16
N LEU A 267 13.93 42.04 -35.81
CA LEU A 267 13.62 40.63 -36.08
C LEU A 267 13.67 40.33 -37.59
N VAL A 268 14.24 39.21 -38.01
CA VAL A 268 14.36 38.87 -39.45
C VAL A 268 13.01 38.63 -40.10
N ASN A 269 12.06 38.06 -39.36
CA ASN A 269 10.72 37.74 -39.84
C ASN A 269 9.71 37.66 -38.68
N ASN A 270 8.47 38.07 -38.94
CA ASN A 270 7.41 38.08 -37.92
C ASN A 270 6.79 36.70 -37.64
N TYR A 271 7.04 35.68 -38.45
CA TYR A 271 6.52 34.34 -38.23
C TYR A 271 7.49 33.55 -37.37
N VAL A 272 7.30 33.51 -36.05
CA VAL A 272 8.27 32.92 -35.10
C VAL A 272 7.79 31.55 -34.63
N ASN A 273 8.51 30.50 -35.02
CA ASN A 273 8.17 29.11 -34.72
C ASN A 273 8.84 28.60 -33.46
N ALA A 274 10.10 29.00 -33.18
CA ALA A 274 10.86 28.50 -32.06
C ALA A 274 11.57 29.61 -31.29
N ILE A 275 11.71 29.41 -29.98
CA ILE A 275 12.41 30.31 -29.09
C ILE A 275 13.31 29.48 -28.18
N HIS A 276 14.57 29.88 -28.06
CA HIS A 276 15.50 29.25 -27.13
C HIS A 276 16.43 30.30 -26.51
N ARG A 277 16.86 30.06 -25.27
CA ARG A 277 17.86 30.93 -24.63
C ARG A 277 19.13 30.14 -24.37
N THR A 278 20.25 30.69 -24.81
CA THR A 278 21.56 30.10 -24.55
C THR A 278 22.06 30.42 -23.14
N PRO A 279 23.00 29.63 -22.58
CA PRO A 279 23.57 29.88 -21.25
C PRO A 279 24.23 31.26 -21.08
N ASP A 280 24.74 31.87 -22.16
CA ASP A 280 25.27 33.24 -22.18
C ASP A 280 24.19 34.32 -22.01
N GLY A 281 22.93 33.92 -22.03
CA GLY A 281 21.76 34.77 -21.81
C GLY A 281 21.09 35.26 -23.08
N ALA A 282 21.67 35.04 -24.26
CA ALA A 282 21.10 35.47 -25.54
C ALA A 282 19.85 34.68 -25.91
N MET A 283 18.85 35.37 -26.45
CA MET A 283 17.63 34.78 -26.98
C MET A 283 17.79 34.50 -28.47
N TRP A 284 17.32 33.35 -28.93
CA TRP A 284 17.33 32.94 -30.32
C TRP A 284 15.91 32.66 -30.79
N PHE A 285 15.56 33.21 -31.95
CA PHE A 285 14.23 33.14 -32.53
C PHE A 285 14.32 32.50 -33.91
N GLY A 286 13.72 31.31 -34.06
CA GLY A 286 13.61 30.61 -35.34
C GLY A 286 12.36 31.07 -36.06
N THR A 287 12.50 31.49 -37.32
CA THR A 287 11.42 32.16 -38.04
C THR A 287 11.19 31.61 -39.44
N GLY A 288 10.04 31.94 -40.04
CA GLY A 288 9.68 31.62 -41.42
C GLY A 288 8.53 30.62 -41.54
N HIS A 289 7.97 30.49 -42.75
CA HIS A 289 6.95 29.49 -43.08
C HIS A 289 6.98 29.18 -44.58
N PRO A 290 6.92 27.90 -45.00
CA PRO A 290 7.17 27.51 -46.39
C PRO A 290 6.20 28.17 -47.39
N MET A 291 4.92 28.27 -47.04
CA MET A 291 3.89 28.83 -47.94
C MET A 291 3.54 30.31 -47.70
N HIS A 292 3.85 30.86 -46.52
CA HIS A 292 3.30 32.16 -46.09
C HIS A 292 4.39 33.21 -45.85
N SER A 293 5.59 32.78 -45.45
CA SER A 293 6.70 33.67 -45.11
C SER A 293 8.05 32.98 -45.32
N PRO A 294 8.43 32.64 -46.57
CA PRO A 294 9.63 31.83 -46.85
C PRO A 294 10.95 32.59 -46.66
N GLN A 295 10.91 33.91 -46.52
CA GLN A 295 12.07 34.79 -46.33
C GLN A 295 12.39 34.95 -44.83
N GLY A 296 12.41 33.84 -44.09
CA GLY A 296 12.72 33.81 -42.66
C GLY A 296 14.22 33.73 -42.37
N GLY A 297 14.55 33.06 -41.28
CA GLY A 297 15.91 32.90 -40.77
C GLY A 297 15.91 32.76 -39.26
N VAL A 298 17.07 33.01 -38.65
CA VAL A 298 17.24 33.02 -37.21
C VAL A 298 17.62 34.42 -36.76
N SER A 299 17.01 34.90 -35.68
CA SER A 299 17.40 36.15 -35.02
C SER A 299 17.95 35.87 -33.62
N ARG A 300 19.15 36.37 -33.33
CA ARG A 300 19.75 36.37 -31.99
C ARG A 300 19.55 37.75 -31.35
N TYR A 301 19.17 37.79 -30.08
CA TYR A 301 18.93 39.01 -29.31
C TYR A 301 19.71 38.97 -27.99
N ASP A 302 20.53 40.00 -27.75
CA ASP A 302 21.42 40.13 -26.58
C ASP A 302 20.91 41.15 -25.55
N GLU A 303 19.60 41.41 -25.53
CA GLU A 303 18.93 42.48 -24.78
C GLU A 303 19.16 43.91 -25.32
N LYS A 304 19.99 44.09 -26.36
CA LYS A 304 20.22 45.40 -26.99
C LYS A 304 19.78 45.42 -28.44
N GLU A 305 20.24 44.47 -29.24
CA GLU A 305 19.98 44.44 -30.68
C GLU A 305 19.73 43.03 -31.22
N PHE A 306 19.10 42.96 -32.39
CA PHE A 306 18.90 41.71 -33.13
C PHE A 306 20.00 41.52 -34.17
N VAL A 307 20.62 40.35 -34.18
CA VAL A 307 21.56 39.89 -35.21
C VAL A 307 20.92 38.73 -35.96
N ASN A 308 20.82 38.83 -37.29
CA ASN A 308 20.05 37.91 -38.12
C ASN A 308 20.96 37.02 -38.96
N PHE A 309 20.57 35.76 -39.10
CA PHE A 309 21.26 34.75 -39.91
C PHE A 309 20.26 34.07 -40.84
N THR A 310 20.66 33.86 -42.09
CA THR A 310 19.86 33.31 -43.17
C THR A 310 20.61 32.21 -43.91
N LYS A 311 20.00 31.65 -44.94
CA LYS A 311 20.63 30.71 -45.88
C LYS A 311 21.86 31.30 -46.56
N GLU A 312 21.92 32.62 -46.73
CA GLU A 312 23.11 33.31 -47.28
C GLU A 312 24.29 33.28 -46.30
N ASP A 313 24.01 33.20 -44.99
CA ASP A 313 24.99 33.11 -43.92
C ASP A 313 25.41 31.66 -43.62
N GLY A 314 24.80 30.67 -44.31
CA GLY A 314 25.15 29.26 -44.23
C GLY A 314 24.11 28.36 -43.56
N LEU A 315 22.98 28.90 -43.09
CA LEU A 315 21.85 28.13 -42.56
C LEU A 315 21.28 27.18 -43.65
N ALA A 316 20.84 25.98 -43.28
CA ALA A 316 20.29 25.02 -44.25
C ALA A 316 19.03 25.56 -44.98
N SER A 317 18.13 26.20 -44.24
CA SER A 317 16.91 26.83 -44.77
C SER A 317 16.53 28.09 -43.99
N ASN A 318 15.85 29.02 -44.66
CA ASN A 318 15.25 30.20 -44.04
C ASN A 318 13.96 29.91 -43.27
N VAL A 319 13.50 28.66 -43.24
CA VAL A 319 12.36 28.23 -42.42
C VAL A 319 12.92 27.36 -41.30
N VAL A 320 12.86 27.88 -40.08
CA VAL A 320 13.38 27.22 -38.87
C VAL A 320 12.23 26.85 -37.96
N TRP A 321 12.13 25.57 -37.62
CA TRP A 321 11.05 24.97 -36.82
C TRP A 321 11.41 24.80 -35.35
N SER A 322 12.67 24.48 -35.05
CA SER A 322 13.15 24.24 -33.68
C SER A 322 14.58 24.73 -33.45
N ILE A 323 14.89 25.00 -32.18
CA ILE A 323 16.22 25.42 -31.73
C ILE A 323 16.57 24.66 -30.46
N CYS A 324 17.73 24.02 -30.43
CA CYS A 324 18.23 23.30 -29.27
C CYS A 324 19.68 23.70 -28.95
N GLY A 325 19.93 24.16 -27.73
CA GLY A 325 21.28 24.35 -27.20
C GLY A 325 21.83 23.04 -26.63
N ALA A 326 22.95 22.56 -27.16
CA ALA A 326 23.66 21.43 -26.57
C ALA A 326 24.49 21.87 -25.34
N PRO A 327 24.74 20.98 -24.37
CA PRO A 327 25.50 21.31 -23.15
C PRO A 327 26.90 21.90 -23.38
N ASN A 328 27.51 21.60 -24.53
CA ASN A 328 28.81 22.12 -24.95
C ASN A 328 28.77 23.56 -25.53
N GLY A 329 27.60 24.21 -25.54
CA GLY A 329 27.40 25.58 -26.04
C GLY A 329 27.11 25.68 -27.55
N VAL A 330 27.06 24.55 -28.26
CA VAL A 330 26.70 24.48 -29.69
C VAL A 330 25.19 24.61 -29.85
N ILE A 331 24.74 25.36 -30.85
CA ILE A 331 23.31 25.53 -31.14
C ILE A 331 22.94 24.76 -32.39
N TRP A 332 21.82 24.05 -32.31
CA TRP A 332 21.26 23.27 -33.40
C TRP A 332 19.93 23.86 -33.84
N PHE A 333 19.73 23.92 -35.15
CA PHE A 333 18.55 24.47 -35.80
C PHE A 333 17.88 23.38 -36.65
N GLY A 334 16.65 23.02 -36.32
CA GLY A 334 15.79 22.17 -37.14
C GLY A 334 15.12 23.02 -38.21
N THR A 335 15.28 22.66 -39.48
CA THR A 335 14.83 23.49 -40.59
C THR A 335 14.05 22.68 -41.63
N GLU A 336 13.45 23.35 -42.60
CA GLU A 336 12.74 22.71 -43.73
C GLU A 336 13.65 21.88 -44.66
N GLU A 337 14.96 22.20 -44.71
CA GLU A 337 15.91 21.56 -45.64
C GLU A 337 17.10 20.92 -44.91
N GLY A 338 16.89 20.43 -43.69
CA GLY A 338 17.87 19.70 -42.89
C GLY A 338 18.13 20.32 -41.53
N VAL A 339 19.23 19.90 -40.89
CA VAL A 339 19.69 20.40 -39.60
C VAL A 339 20.89 21.31 -39.80
N SER A 340 20.92 22.46 -39.15
CA SER A 340 22.12 23.33 -39.11
C SER A 340 22.72 23.34 -37.71
N ARG A 341 24.01 23.01 -37.60
CA ARG A 341 24.82 23.16 -36.39
C ARG A 341 25.58 24.48 -36.46
N CYS A 342 25.52 25.28 -35.41
CA CYS A 342 26.23 26.54 -35.30
C CYS A 342 27.24 26.51 -34.15
N ASP A 343 28.53 26.60 -34.52
CA ASP A 343 29.65 26.78 -33.59
C ASP A 343 30.07 28.26 -33.62
N GLY A 344 29.33 29.12 -32.93
CA GLY A 344 29.56 30.58 -32.97
C GLY A 344 28.85 31.26 -34.15
N GLU A 345 29.58 31.55 -35.23
CA GLU A 345 29.03 32.17 -36.47
C GLU A 345 29.12 31.25 -37.71
N LYS A 346 29.64 30.02 -37.54
CA LYS A 346 29.83 29.09 -38.65
C LYS A 346 28.78 27.98 -38.62
N PHE A 347 28.04 27.85 -39.72
CA PHE A 347 27.06 26.78 -39.91
C PHE A 347 27.66 25.55 -40.59
N THR A 348 27.26 24.38 -40.11
CA THR A 348 27.49 23.07 -40.75
C THR A 348 26.15 22.37 -40.87
N ASN A 349 25.78 21.95 -42.09
CA ASN A 349 24.44 21.42 -42.37
C ASN A 349 24.46 19.91 -42.59
N PHE A 350 23.41 19.24 -42.15
CA PHE A 350 23.17 17.82 -42.31
C PHE A 350 21.83 17.60 -43.00
N THR A 351 21.82 16.80 -44.05
CA THR A 351 20.68 16.53 -44.92
C THR A 351 20.50 15.02 -45.15
N GLU A 352 19.50 14.62 -45.93
CA GLU A 352 19.34 13.23 -46.40
C GLU A 352 20.60 12.70 -47.10
N LYS A 353 21.38 13.58 -47.75
CA LYS A 353 22.66 13.21 -48.38
C LYS A 353 23.73 12.82 -47.36
N ASP A 354 23.59 13.26 -46.12
CA ASP A 354 24.50 12.98 -45.01
C ASP A 354 24.03 11.79 -44.17
N GLY A 355 22.78 11.33 -44.37
CA GLY A 355 22.18 10.17 -43.72
C GLY A 355 20.96 10.48 -42.86
N LEU A 356 20.48 11.72 -42.85
CA LEU A 356 19.24 12.09 -42.17
C LEU A 356 18.06 11.33 -42.78
N VAL A 357 17.09 10.90 -41.96
CA VAL A 357 15.95 10.11 -42.48
C VAL A 357 15.00 10.94 -43.35
N ASN A 358 14.90 12.24 -43.08
CA ASN A 358 14.12 13.22 -43.85
C ASN A 358 14.64 14.63 -43.55
N ASN A 359 14.62 15.54 -44.53
CA ASN A 359 15.12 16.90 -44.38
C ASN A 359 14.26 17.83 -43.51
N VAL A 360 12.95 17.60 -43.40
CA VAL A 360 12.07 18.44 -42.58
C VAL A 360 12.22 18.03 -41.13
N VAL A 361 12.83 18.90 -40.32
CA VAL A 361 13.12 18.64 -38.90
C VAL A 361 12.27 19.53 -38.02
N TRP A 362 11.28 18.92 -37.35
CA TRP A 362 10.31 19.60 -36.50
C TRP A 362 10.87 19.97 -35.14
N ASP A 363 11.59 19.04 -34.50
CA ASP A 363 12.13 19.23 -33.16
C ASP A 363 13.53 18.60 -32.99
N ILE A 364 14.31 19.12 -32.04
CA ILE A 364 15.66 18.68 -31.72
C ILE A 364 15.83 18.59 -30.21
N HIS A 365 16.34 17.45 -29.74
CA HIS A 365 16.67 17.24 -28.34
C HIS A 365 18.07 16.67 -28.14
N CYS A 366 18.70 17.00 -27.03
CA CYS A 366 20.00 16.46 -26.63
C CYS A 366 19.81 15.55 -25.40
N ASP A 367 20.30 14.32 -25.47
CA ASP A 367 20.22 13.40 -24.32
C ASP A 367 21.35 13.62 -23.29
N ALA A 368 21.40 12.79 -22.25
CA ALA A 368 22.36 12.90 -21.15
C ALA A 368 23.82 12.80 -21.62
N ASP A 369 24.02 12.01 -22.67
CA ASP A 369 25.33 11.63 -23.18
C ASP A 369 25.80 12.62 -24.26
N GLY A 370 25.03 13.70 -24.51
CA GLY A 370 25.33 14.71 -25.51
C GLY A 370 24.95 14.32 -26.93
N VAL A 371 24.19 13.23 -27.11
CA VAL A 371 23.74 12.75 -28.42
C VAL A 371 22.51 13.56 -28.83
N MET A 372 22.50 13.96 -30.10
CA MET A 372 21.40 14.72 -30.67
C MET A 372 20.35 13.79 -31.28
N TRP A 373 19.09 14.13 -31.07
CA TRP A 373 17.93 13.43 -31.62
C TRP A 373 17.12 14.42 -32.46
N PHE A 374 16.85 14.08 -33.71
CA PHE A 374 16.16 14.92 -34.67
C PHE A 374 14.81 14.29 -35.02
N ALA A 375 13.72 14.99 -34.70
CA ALA A 375 12.36 14.60 -35.04
C ALA A 375 12.06 15.07 -36.46
N THR A 376 11.71 14.13 -37.34
CA THR A 376 11.49 14.41 -38.76
C THR A 376 10.18 13.81 -39.26
N GLU A 377 9.78 14.11 -40.50
CA GLU A 377 8.62 13.46 -41.13
C GLU A 377 8.83 11.98 -41.50
N GLY A 378 10.09 11.53 -41.54
CA GLY A 378 10.48 10.16 -41.95
C GLY A 378 10.86 9.23 -40.79
N GLY A 379 10.80 9.72 -39.55
CA GLY A 379 11.20 9.03 -38.34
C GLY A 379 12.12 9.91 -37.49
N ILE A 380 12.98 9.26 -36.70
CA ILE A 380 13.94 9.95 -35.83
C ILE A 380 15.34 9.71 -36.37
N SER A 381 16.19 10.74 -36.40
CA SER A 381 17.62 10.58 -36.68
C SER A 381 18.43 10.88 -35.43
N ARG A 382 19.20 9.90 -34.94
CA ARG A 382 20.11 10.01 -33.79
C ARG A 382 21.52 10.30 -34.28
N TYR A 383 22.17 11.33 -33.73
CA TYR A 383 23.51 11.76 -34.07
C TYR A 383 24.43 11.84 -32.85
N ASP A 384 25.47 11.02 -32.84
CA ASP A 384 26.45 10.93 -31.74
C ASP A 384 27.68 11.83 -31.93
N GLY A 385 27.64 12.76 -32.89
CA GLY A 385 28.80 13.57 -33.27
C GLY A 385 29.59 13.02 -34.46
N LYS A 386 29.34 11.77 -34.89
CA LYS A 386 29.99 11.18 -36.07
C LYS A 386 29.04 10.44 -37.00
N THR A 387 28.05 9.73 -36.46
CA THR A 387 27.15 8.86 -37.23
C THR A 387 25.69 9.25 -37.03
N LEU A 388 24.91 9.11 -38.09
CA LEU A 388 23.46 9.23 -38.11
C LEU A 388 22.86 7.82 -38.16
N VAL A 389 22.03 7.52 -37.16
CA VAL A 389 21.27 6.27 -37.07
C VAL A 389 19.80 6.62 -36.99
N ASN A 390 18.99 6.03 -37.88
CA ASN A 390 17.58 6.42 -37.99
C ASN A 390 16.64 5.37 -37.40
N PHE A 391 15.56 5.81 -36.78
CA PHE A 391 14.50 4.96 -36.21
C PHE A 391 13.17 5.24 -36.91
N THR A 392 12.42 4.19 -37.22
CA THR A 392 11.14 4.22 -37.96
C THR A 392 10.08 3.35 -37.28
N GLU A 393 8.87 3.31 -37.83
CA GLU A 393 7.80 2.40 -37.39
C GLU A 393 8.22 0.92 -37.33
N LYS A 394 9.20 0.50 -38.14
CA LYS A 394 9.74 -0.87 -38.08
C LYS A 394 10.60 -1.14 -36.86
N ASP A 395 11.16 -0.08 -36.27
CA ASP A 395 11.99 -0.18 -35.07
C ASP A 395 11.13 -0.14 -33.79
N GLY A 396 9.86 0.31 -33.87
CA GLY A 396 8.90 0.32 -32.77
C GLY A 396 8.09 1.62 -32.60
N LEU A 397 8.42 2.67 -33.36
CA LEU A 397 7.68 3.94 -33.35
C LEU A 397 6.21 3.76 -33.74
N SER A 398 5.31 4.53 -33.12
CA SER A 398 3.88 4.54 -33.46
C SER A 398 3.59 5.16 -34.83
N ASN A 399 4.41 6.12 -35.26
CA ASN A 399 4.33 6.74 -36.57
C ASN A 399 5.68 7.37 -36.97
N ASN A 400 5.99 7.42 -38.27
CA ASN A 400 7.21 8.07 -38.76
C ASN A 400 7.18 9.61 -38.67
N TRP A 401 6.02 10.23 -38.60
CA TRP A 401 5.92 11.68 -38.47
C TRP A 401 6.11 12.08 -37.00
N ILE A 402 7.26 12.68 -36.68
CA ILE A 402 7.61 13.07 -35.31
C ILE A 402 7.56 14.59 -35.20
N ASN A 403 6.76 15.10 -34.26
CA ASN A 403 6.61 16.54 -34.04
C ASN A 403 7.44 17.04 -32.85
N ALA A 404 7.61 16.22 -31.81
CA ALA A 404 8.22 16.64 -30.55
C ALA A 404 9.02 15.52 -29.88
N ILE A 405 10.04 15.91 -29.12
CA ILE A 405 10.92 15.02 -28.37
C ILE A 405 11.10 15.54 -26.94
N HIS A 406 10.93 14.66 -25.95
CA HIS A 406 11.20 14.98 -24.56
C HIS A 406 11.96 13.85 -23.87
N ARG A 407 13.00 14.19 -23.09
CA ARG A 407 13.73 13.22 -22.26
C ARG A 407 13.26 13.26 -20.82
N THR A 408 13.03 12.10 -20.22
CA THR A 408 12.74 11.98 -18.78
C THR A 408 14.00 11.64 -17.96
N PRO A 409 14.03 11.88 -16.63
CA PRO A 409 15.23 11.64 -15.81
C PRO A 409 15.72 10.19 -15.73
N ASP A 410 14.88 9.23 -16.11
CA ASP A 410 15.22 7.82 -16.25
C ASP A 410 15.88 7.51 -17.62
N ASP A 411 16.33 8.55 -18.35
CA ASP A 411 16.94 8.48 -19.69
C ASP A 411 16.02 7.94 -20.80
N ALA A 412 14.73 7.77 -20.53
CA ALA A 412 13.78 7.43 -21.58
C ALA A 412 13.46 8.63 -22.47
N MET A 413 13.36 8.38 -23.76
CA MET A 413 12.97 9.36 -24.77
C MET A 413 11.49 9.21 -25.07
N TRP A 414 10.76 10.32 -25.14
CA TRP A 414 9.36 10.38 -25.48
C TRP A 414 9.20 11.15 -26.77
N PHE A 415 8.39 10.63 -27.68
CA PHE A 415 8.20 11.17 -29.01
C PHE A 415 6.72 11.42 -29.27
N GLY A 416 6.39 12.68 -29.59
CA GLY A 416 5.06 13.07 -30.04
C GLY A 416 4.96 12.78 -31.53
N THR A 417 4.03 11.92 -31.91
CA THR A 417 3.93 11.43 -33.30
C THR A 417 2.59 11.79 -33.94
N GLY A 418 2.52 11.64 -35.27
CA GLY A 418 1.30 11.80 -36.06
C GLY A 418 1.22 13.14 -36.81
N ASN A 419 0.34 13.20 -37.81
CA ASN A 419 0.11 14.39 -38.63
C ASN A 419 -1.38 14.71 -38.69
N THR A 420 -1.70 16.01 -38.72
CA THR A 420 -3.00 16.62 -39.03
C THR A 420 -3.78 15.96 -40.19
N ILE A 421 -3.09 15.49 -41.24
CA ILE A 421 -3.71 14.88 -42.44
C ILE A 421 -4.08 13.39 -42.21
N HIS A 422 -3.39 12.71 -41.30
CA HIS A 422 -3.56 11.29 -40.99
C HIS A 422 -3.94 11.08 -39.52
N ALA A 423 -4.86 11.90 -39.01
CA ALA A 423 -5.26 11.99 -37.60
C ALA A 423 -5.71 10.67 -36.91
N GLN A 424 -5.84 9.56 -37.65
CA GLN A 424 -6.15 8.24 -37.10
C GLN A 424 -4.92 7.39 -36.74
N ARG A 425 -3.69 7.81 -37.09
CA ARG A 425 -2.43 7.12 -36.76
C ARG A 425 -1.49 8.07 -36.03
N GLY A 426 -0.72 7.57 -35.08
CA GLY A 426 0.18 8.37 -34.24
C GLY A 426 0.01 8.06 -32.76
N GLY A 427 0.15 9.08 -31.94
CA GLY A 427 0.15 9.00 -30.48
C GLY A 427 1.52 9.36 -29.92
N VAL A 428 1.86 8.75 -28.79
CA VAL A 428 3.12 8.99 -28.08
C VAL A 428 3.93 7.70 -28.04
N SER A 429 5.20 7.76 -28.45
CA SER A 429 6.14 6.64 -28.33
C SER A 429 7.15 6.92 -27.22
N ARG A 430 7.29 6.01 -26.25
CA ARG A 430 8.36 6.02 -25.24
C ARG A 430 9.40 4.98 -25.60
N TYR A 431 10.66 5.36 -25.63
CA TYR A 431 11.82 4.50 -25.90
C TYR A 431 12.78 4.48 -24.71
N ASP A 432 13.07 3.28 -24.22
CA ASP A 432 14.08 3.03 -23.20
C ASP A 432 15.20 2.18 -23.79
N GLN A 433 16.35 2.80 -24.03
CA GLN A 433 17.53 2.18 -24.63
C GLN A 433 18.38 1.41 -23.61
N LYS A 434 18.34 1.78 -22.33
CA LYS A 434 19.32 1.36 -21.32
C LYS A 434 18.78 0.30 -20.35
N GLY A 435 17.45 0.22 -20.18
CA GLY A 435 16.79 -0.71 -19.26
C GLY A 435 16.93 -2.17 -19.69
N PHE A 436 16.18 -2.59 -20.72
CA PHE A 436 16.16 -3.96 -21.22
C PHE A 436 16.78 -4.08 -22.61
N VAL A 437 17.74 -4.99 -22.74
CA VAL A 437 18.38 -5.34 -24.01
C VAL A 437 18.34 -6.86 -24.18
N SER A 438 17.72 -7.33 -25.26
CA SER A 438 17.65 -8.77 -25.54
C SER A 438 18.57 -9.19 -26.68
N PHE A 439 19.18 -10.37 -26.55
CA PHE A 439 20.05 -11.01 -27.51
C PHE A 439 19.46 -12.35 -27.97
N THR A 440 19.52 -12.60 -29.27
CA THR A 440 18.95 -13.77 -29.94
C THR A 440 19.93 -14.30 -30.99
N ARG A 441 19.55 -15.32 -31.77
CA ARG A 441 20.32 -15.77 -32.96
C ARG A 441 20.67 -14.62 -33.92
N LYS A 442 19.85 -13.56 -33.98
CA LYS A 442 20.12 -12.35 -34.78
C LYS A 442 21.38 -11.61 -34.36
N ASP A 443 21.79 -11.80 -33.10
CA ASP A 443 22.96 -11.21 -32.47
C ASP A 443 24.21 -12.10 -32.52
N GLY A 444 24.11 -13.31 -33.07
CA GLY A 444 25.21 -14.29 -33.14
C GLY A 444 25.16 -15.37 -32.06
N LEU A 445 24.13 -15.36 -31.22
CA LEU A 445 23.89 -16.40 -30.21
C LEU A 445 23.58 -17.75 -30.88
N GLY A 446 24.15 -18.86 -30.37
CA GLY A 446 23.98 -20.19 -30.98
C GLY A 446 22.52 -20.69 -30.96
N SER A 447 21.77 -20.40 -29.90
CA SER A 447 20.34 -20.68 -29.82
C SER A 447 19.57 -19.66 -28.99
N ASN A 448 18.25 -19.53 -29.23
CA ASN A 448 17.39 -18.68 -28.41
C ASN A 448 17.01 -19.35 -27.08
N PHE A 449 17.14 -20.67 -26.94
CA PHE A 449 16.80 -21.34 -25.70
C PHE A 449 18.05 -21.51 -24.84
N ILE A 450 18.08 -20.81 -23.70
CA ILE A 450 19.22 -20.71 -22.80
C ILE A 450 18.93 -21.46 -21.51
N TRP A 451 19.78 -22.42 -21.16
CA TRP A 451 19.67 -23.22 -19.95
C TRP A 451 20.42 -22.61 -18.77
N THR A 452 21.64 -22.13 -19.01
CA THR A 452 22.58 -21.72 -17.96
C THR A 452 23.40 -20.51 -18.41
N ILE A 453 23.84 -19.71 -17.44
CA ILE A 453 24.73 -18.58 -17.61
C ILE A 453 25.87 -18.72 -16.61
N CYS A 454 27.11 -18.65 -17.08
CA CYS A 454 28.30 -18.68 -16.23
C CYS A 454 29.24 -17.53 -16.60
N GLY A 455 29.57 -16.69 -15.63
CA GLY A 455 30.67 -15.73 -15.78
C GLY A 455 32.03 -16.41 -15.71
N HIS A 456 33.00 -15.85 -16.42
CA HIS A 456 34.41 -16.24 -16.31
C HIS A 456 35.23 -15.09 -15.70
N PRO A 457 36.30 -15.35 -14.92
CA PRO A 457 37.10 -14.31 -14.27
C PRO A 457 37.74 -13.26 -15.19
N ASP A 458 37.87 -13.54 -16.48
CA ASP A 458 38.35 -12.57 -17.49
C ASP A 458 37.29 -11.56 -17.95
N GLY A 459 36.06 -11.66 -17.44
CA GLY A 459 34.93 -10.80 -17.79
C GLY A 459 34.07 -11.33 -18.93
N THR A 460 34.43 -12.45 -19.57
CA THR A 460 33.56 -13.10 -20.56
C THR A 460 32.41 -13.83 -19.89
N ILE A 461 31.29 -13.95 -20.60
CA ILE A 461 30.09 -14.64 -20.12
C ILE A 461 29.77 -15.80 -21.06
N TRP A 462 29.52 -16.97 -20.51
CA TRP A 462 29.21 -18.20 -21.23
C TRP A 462 27.75 -18.58 -21.03
N PHE A 463 27.13 -19.07 -22.09
CA PHE A 463 25.73 -19.44 -22.15
C PHE A 463 25.60 -20.88 -22.67
N GLY A 464 24.99 -21.77 -21.88
CA GLY A 464 24.64 -23.11 -22.31
C GLY A 464 23.29 -23.09 -23.00
N THR A 465 23.20 -23.72 -24.17
CA THR A 465 22.02 -23.61 -25.04
C THR A 465 21.42 -24.97 -25.41
N GLN A 466 20.15 -24.98 -25.85
CA GLN A 466 19.42 -26.21 -26.17
C GLN A 466 19.95 -26.97 -27.39
N ASP A 467 20.41 -26.27 -28.42
CA ASP A 467 20.79 -26.84 -29.72
C ASP A 467 21.89 -26.04 -30.45
N GLY A 468 22.54 -25.09 -29.77
CA GLY A 468 23.56 -24.21 -30.34
C GLY A 468 24.93 -24.35 -29.67
N GLY A 469 25.13 -25.37 -28.85
CA GLY A 469 26.34 -25.58 -28.06
C GLY A 469 26.48 -24.55 -26.94
N ALA A 470 27.73 -24.15 -26.67
CA ALA A 470 28.05 -23.10 -25.71
C ALA A 470 28.37 -21.79 -26.44
N SER A 471 27.68 -20.71 -26.10
CA SER A 471 27.97 -19.37 -26.65
C SER A 471 28.77 -18.55 -25.64
N GLN A 472 29.87 -17.95 -26.05
CA GLN A 472 30.66 -16.99 -25.27
C GLN A 472 30.35 -15.57 -25.75
N TYR A 473 30.23 -14.63 -24.82
CA TYR A 473 30.10 -13.20 -25.06
C TYR A 473 31.29 -12.47 -24.45
N ASP A 474 31.98 -11.66 -25.27
CA ASP A 474 33.18 -10.92 -24.87
C ASP A 474 32.91 -9.46 -24.46
N GLY A 475 31.63 -9.09 -24.32
CA GLY A 475 31.19 -7.71 -24.11
C GLY A 475 30.84 -6.96 -25.40
N LYS A 476 31.12 -7.55 -26.58
CA LYS A 476 30.83 -6.96 -27.89
C LYS A 476 30.08 -7.92 -28.80
N GLU A 477 30.55 -9.15 -28.95
CA GLU A 477 30.05 -10.12 -29.92
C GLU A 477 29.95 -11.53 -29.31
N PHE A 478 29.17 -12.40 -29.97
CA PHE A 478 29.03 -13.79 -29.58
C PHE A 478 29.92 -14.71 -30.43
N GLN A 479 30.57 -15.66 -29.78
CA GLN A 479 31.23 -16.80 -30.42
C GLN A 479 30.60 -18.09 -29.90
N SER A 480 30.14 -18.97 -30.80
CA SER A 480 29.54 -20.25 -30.42
C SER A 480 30.50 -21.42 -30.65
N PHE A 481 30.52 -22.36 -29.72
CA PHE A 481 31.31 -23.60 -29.73
C PHE A 481 30.35 -24.80 -29.75
N THR A 482 30.54 -25.66 -30.75
CA THR A 482 29.65 -26.78 -31.07
C THR A 482 30.41 -28.11 -31.07
N GLU A 483 29.74 -29.21 -31.41
CA GLU A 483 30.36 -30.52 -31.67
C GLU A 483 31.49 -30.45 -32.70
N LYS A 484 31.42 -29.50 -33.64
CA LYS A 484 32.48 -29.28 -34.65
C LYS A 484 33.76 -28.72 -34.04
N ASP A 485 33.65 -28.04 -32.90
CA ASP A 485 34.76 -27.37 -32.20
C ASP A 485 35.35 -28.27 -31.11
N GLY A 486 34.70 -29.41 -30.79
CA GLY A 486 35.17 -30.42 -29.84
C GLY A 486 34.28 -30.64 -28.62
N LEU A 487 33.19 -29.86 -28.49
CA LEU A 487 32.15 -30.08 -27.48
C LEU A 487 31.52 -31.47 -27.67
N THR A 488 31.14 -32.16 -26.61
CA THR A 488 30.61 -33.52 -26.75
C THR A 488 29.16 -33.59 -27.25
N ASN A 489 28.36 -32.53 -27.10
CA ASN A 489 27.01 -32.42 -27.63
C ASN A 489 26.57 -30.95 -27.66
N ASP A 490 25.77 -30.55 -28.66
CA ASP A 490 25.29 -29.17 -28.81
C ASP A 490 24.19 -28.76 -27.81
N LYS A 491 23.66 -29.69 -27.00
CA LYS A 491 22.75 -29.39 -25.91
C LYS A 491 23.49 -29.35 -24.58
N VAL A 492 23.69 -28.14 -24.07
CA VAL A 492 24.44 -27.85 -22.84
C VAL A 492 23.47 -27.48 -21.74
N HIS A 493 23.39 -28.33 -20.71
CA HIS A 493 22.48 -28.16 -19.56
C HIS A 493 23.06 -27.22 -18.51
N ASP A 494 24.36 -27.32 -18.21
CA ASP A 494 25.02 -26.51 -17.20
C ASP A 494 26.48 -26.19 -17.58
N ILE A 495 27.01 -25.09 -17.04
CA ILE A 495 28.37 -24.60 -17.26
C ILE A 495 28.95 -24.19 -15.91
N TYR A 496 30.16 -24.65 -15.63
CA TYR A 496 30.89 -24.30 -14.41
C TYR A 496 32.32 -23.85 -14.73
N CYS A 497 32.74 -22.73 -14.16
CA CYS A 497 34.12 -22.27 -14.20
C CYS A 497 34.81 -22.67 -12.89
N ASP A 498 35.87 -23.48 -12.98
CA ASP A 498 36.64 -23.86 -11.79
C ASP A 498 37.64 -22.78 -11.35
N ALA A 499 38.26 -22.99 -10.19
CA ALA A 499 39.20 -22.04 -9.60
C ALA A 499 40.46 -21.79 -10.47
N ASP A 500 40.80 -22.71 -11.37
CA ASP A 500 41.91 -22.57 -12.31
C ASP A 500 41.50 -21.86 -13.62
N GLY A 501 40.22 -21.47 -13.75
CA GLY A 501 39.66 -20.84 -14.94
C GLY A 501 39.32 -21.84 -16.06
N MET A 502 39.26 -23.15 -15.78
CA MET A 502 38.83 -24.13 -16.76
C MET A 502 37.30 -24.14 -16.83
N MET A 503 36.77 -24.18 -18.03
CA MET A 503 35.33 -24.26 -18.26
C MET A 503 34.89 -25.71 -18.39
N TRP A 504 33.85 -26.09 -17.65
CA TRP A 504 33.24 -27.41 -17.69
C TRP A 504 31.81 -27.30 -18.21
N PHE A 505 31.43 -28.19 -19.12
CA PHE A 505 30.13 -28.18 -19.81
C PHE A 505 29.43 -29.51 -19.59
N ALA A 506 28.26 -29.47 -18.96
CA ALA A 506 27.40 -30.62 -18.77
C ALA A 506 26.47 -30.73 -19.98
N THR A 507 26.40 -31.91 -20.59
CA THR A 507 25.70 -32.07 -21.87
C THR A 507 24.68 -33.19 -21.86
N ASP A 508 23.74 -33.12 -22.81
CA ASP A 508 22.75 -34.17 -23.02
C ASP A 508 23.36 -35.32 -23.82
N LEU A 509 23.30 -36.53 -23.28
CA LEU A 509 23.77 -37.79 -23.89
C LEU A 509 25.28 -37.87 -24.24
N GLY A 510 26.04 -36.77 -24.17
CA GLY A 510 27.47 -36.70 -24.48
C GLY A 510 28.41 -36.91 -23.29
N GLY A 511 27.96 -36.63 -22.07
CA GLY A 511 28.80 -36.59 -20.87
C GLY A 511 29.25 -35.16 -20.57
N VAL A 512 30.54 -34.99 -20.26
CA VAL A 512 31.09 -33.69 -19.84
C VAL A 512 32.23 -33.29 -20.75
N SER A 513 32.28 -32.02 -21.15
CA SER A 513 33.44 -31.43 -21.81
C SER A 513 34.17 -30.47 -20.87
N ARG A 514 35.49 -30.48 -20.87
CA ARG A 514 36.34 -29.48 -20.21
C ARG A 514 37.13 -28.70 -21.24
N TYR A 515 37.21 -27.38 -21.08
CA TYR A 515 37.88 -26.46 -21.99
C TYR A 515 38.92 -25.62 -21.25
N ASP A 516 40.13 -25.57 -21.80
CA ASP A 516 41.29 -24.84 -21.24
C ASP A 516 41.54 -23.48 -21.92
N GLY A 517 40.56 -22.97 -22.67
CA GLY A 517 40.72 -21.80 -23.52
C GLY A 517 41.29 -22.09 -24.91
N LYS A 518 41.70 -23.34 -25.19
CA LYS A 518 42.27 -23.75 -26.49
C LYS A 518 41.66 -25.01 -27.06
N LYS A 519 41.35 -26.01 -26.24
CA LYS A 519 40.84 -27.31 -26.67
C LYS A 519 39.87 -27.91 -25.67
N PHE A 520 38.97 -28.76 -26.19
CA PHE A 520 38.08 -29.57 -25.39
C PHE A 520 38.69 -30.94 -25.04
N VAL A 521 38.42 -31.41 -23.83
CA VAL A 521 38.68 -32.77 -23.33
C VAL A 521 37.37 -33.33 -22.80
N ASN A 522 36.95 -34.49 -23.30
CA ASN A 522 35.60 -35.04 -23.03
C ASN A 522 35.68 -36.26 -22.13
N PHE A 523 34.72 -36.39 -21.21
CA PHE A 523 34.59 -37.47 -20.24
C PHE A 523 33.21 -38.11 -20.36
N THR A 524 33.18 -39.44 -20.38
CA THR A 524 31.98 -40.26 -20.57
C THR A 524 31.92 -41.37 -19.53
N THR A 525 30.86 -42.19 -19.60
CA THR A 525 30.75 -43.44 -18.83
C THR A 525 31.91 -44.41 -19.03
N LYS A 526 32.69 -44.30 -20.12
CA LYS A 526 33.92 -45.09 -20.31
C LYS A 526 35.07 -44.65 -19.41
N ASP A 527 35.02 -43.40 -18.95
CA ASP A 527 36.05 -42.76 -18.12
C ASP A 527 35.71 -42.84 -16.63
N GLY A 528 34.52 -43.35 -16.27
CA GLY A 528 34.05 -43.52 -14.90
C GLY A 528 32.88 -42.60 -14.49
N LEU A 529 32.40 -41.73 -15.39
CA LEU A 529 31.21 -40.92 -15.17
C LEU A 529 29.96 -41.81 -15.00
N ALA A 530 29.07 -41.48 -14.07
CA ALA A 530 27.91 -42.34 -13.77
C ALA A 530 26.89 -42.45 -14.93
N SER A 531 26.70 -41.37 -15.70
CA SER A 531 25.80 -41.33 -16.85
C SER A 531 26.26 -40.24 -17.82
N ASN A 532 25.99 -40.42 -19.12
CA ASN A 532 26.32 -39.43 -20.14
C ASN A 532 25.27 -38.30 -20.25
N ILE A 533 24.19 -38.34 -19.45
CA ILE A 533 23.25 -37.22 -19.32
C ILE A 533 23.59 -36.53 -18.01
N VAL A 534 24.18 -35.33 -18.11
CA VAL A 534 24.66 -34.55 -16.97
C VAL A 534 23.85 -33.27 -16.87
N TRP A 535 23.24 -33.01 -15.72
CA TRP A 535 22.36 -31.86 -15.50
C TRP A 535 23.05 -30.68 -14.83
N SER A 536 23.99 -30.93 -13.92
CA SER A 536 24.65 -29.88 -13.15
C SER A 536 26.09 -30.20 -12.83
N ILE A 537 26.89 -29.15 -12.67
CA ILE A 537 28.30 -29.21 -12.27
C ILE A 537 28.53 -28.24 -11.12
N HIS A 538 29.24 -28.68 -10.09
CA HIS A 538 29.69 -27.76 -9.05
C HIS A 538 31.01 -28.23 -8.41
N GLY A 539 31.89 -27.28 -8.10
CA GLY A 539 33.11 -27.54 -7.33
C GLY A 539 32.86 -27.53 -5.83
N ASP A 540 33.75 -28.16 -5.07
CA ASP A 540 33.84 -28.01 -3.63
C ASP A 540 35.11 -27.23 -3.21
N PRO A 541 35.21 -26.76 -1.95
CA PRO A 541 36.38 -26.02 -1.48
C PRO A 541 37.71 -26.79 -1.54
N ASP A 542 37.68 -28.12 -1.65
CA ASP A 542 38.86 -28.98 -1.77
C ASP A 542 39.32 -29.14 -3.24
N GLY A 543 38.62 -28.51 -4.19
CA GLY A 543 38.93 -28.56 -5.62
C GLY A 543 38.38 -29.79 -6.33
N MET A 544 37.52 -30.58 -5.69
CA MET A 544 36.83 -31.69 -6.36
C MET A 544 35.66 -31.14 -7.17
N ILE A 545 35.36 -31.80 -8.28
CA ILE A 545 34.25 -31.41 -9.14
C ILE A 545 33.18 -32.47 -9.11
N TRP A 546 31.94 -32.06 -8.85
CA TRP A 546 30.78 -32.92 -8.71
C TRP A 546 29.85 -32.75 -9.90
N PHE A 547 29.32 -33.87 -10.39
CA PHE A 547 28.47 -33.95 -11.56
C PHE A 547 27.14 -34.62 -11.19
N GLY A 548 26.05 -33.89 -11.36
CA GLY A 548 24.69 -34.39 -11.17
C GLY A 548 24.23 -35.09 -12.44
N THR A 549 23.86 -36.36 -12.35
CA THR A 549 23.56 -37.17 -13.54
C THR A 549 22.13 -37.71 -13.54
N PHE A 550 21.59 -37.98 -14.74
CA PHE A 550 20.29 -38.61 -14.87
C PHE A 550 20.36 -40.12 -14.61
N ALA A 551 19.63 -40.58 -13.60
CA ALA A 551 19.51 -41.98 -13.17
C ALA A 551 20.81 -42.70 -12.76
N GLY A 552 21.96 -42.00 -12.75
CA GLY A 552 23.27 -42.55 -12.36
C GLY A 552 23.74 -42.14 -10.97
N GLY A 553 23.05 -41.20 -10.31
CA GLY A 553 23.48 -40.59 -9.06
C GLY A 553 24.46 -39.44 -9.28
N VAL A 554 25.39 -39.26 -8.35
CA VAL A 554 26.38 -38.18 -8.37
C VAL A 554 27.76 -38.74 -8.70
N SER A 555 28.50 -38.12 -9.61
CA SER A 555 29.92 -38.44 -9.84
C SER A 555 30.82 -37.33 -9.29
N ARG A 556 31.81 -37.68 -8.45
CA ARG A 556 32.86 -36.78 -7.98
C ARG A 556 34.17 -37.06 -8.70
N TYR A 557 34.84 -36.02 -9.18
CA TYR A 557 36.12 -36.08 -9.87
C TYR A 557 37.20 -35.38 -9.07
N ASP A 558 38.32 -36.08 -8.86
CA ASP A 558 39.46 -35.61 -8.06
C ASP A 558 40.61 -35.02 -8.89
N GLY A 559 40.37 -34.78 -10.19
CA GLY A 559 41.41 -34.41 -11.14
C GLY A 559 42.00 -35.59 -11.91
N ASN A 560 41.75 -36.83 -11.47
CA ASN A 560 42.30 -38.04 -12.08
C ASN A 560 41.25 -39.16 -12.30
N GLN A 561 40.34 -39.40 -11.35
CA GLN A 561 39.36 -40.49 -11.38
C GLN A 561 37.98 -40.03 -10.89
N PHE A 562 36.95 -40.79 -11.29
CA PHE A 562 35.57 -40.58 -10.83
C PHE A 562 35.20 -41.54 -9.69
N LEU A 563 34.47 -41.03 -8.71
CA LEU A 563 33.79 -41.79 -7.66
C LEU A 563 32.28 -41.53 -7.74
N THR A 564 31.47 -42.58 -7.80
CA THR A 564 30.01 -42.46 -7.91
C THR A 564 29.32 -42.74 -6.59
N PHE A 565 28.32 -41.91 -6.26
CA PHE A 565 27.40 -42.09 -5.14
C PHE A 565 25.98 -42.33 -5.68
N THR A 566 25.26 -43.25 -5.08
CA THR A 566 23.91 -43.68 -5.46
C THR A 566 22.98 -43.75 -4.25
N GLU A 567 21.72 -44.11 -4.46
CA GLU A 567 20.77 -44.45 -3.38
C GLU A 567 21.33 -45.50 -2.40
N LYS A 568 22.21 -46.41 -2.86
CA LYS A 568 22.85 -47.42 -1.99
C LYS A 568 23.84 -46.79 -1.00
N ASP A 569 24.35 -45.61 -1.31
CA ASP A 569 25.32 -44.87 -0.51
C ASP A 569 24.63 -43.85 0.41
N GLY A 570 23.32 -43.64 0.24
CA GLY A 570 22.48 -42.79 1.09
C GLY A 570 21.81 -41.61 0.38
N LEU A 571 22.04 -41.41 -0.93
CA LEU A 571 21.29 -40.40 -1.71
C LEU A 571 19.78 -40.69 -1.68
N VAL A 572 18.97 -39.64 -1.72
CA VAL A 572 17.51 -39.76 -1.76
C VAL A 572 16.99 -40.31 -3.11
N ASP A 573 17.69 -39.98 -4.21
CA ASP A 573 17.34 -40.39 -5.57
C ASP A 573 18.60 -40.37 -6.46
N ASN A 574 18.61 -41.16 -7.53
CA ASN A 574 19.71 -41.21 -8.50
C ASN A 574 19.57 -40.19 -9.66
N THR A 575 18.50 -39.41 -9.73
CA THR A 575 18.31 -38.34 -10.73
C THR A 575 18.60 -36.99 -10.11
N ILE A 576 19.81 -36.48 -10.34
CA ILE A 576 20.30 -35.25 -9.70
C ILE A 576 20.20 -34.10 -10.69
N TYR A 577 19.39 -33.09 -10.37
CA TYR A 577 19.17 -31.91 -11.21
C TYR A 577 20.14 -30.78 -10.85
N VAL A 578 20.36 -30.52 -9.57
CA VAL A 578 21.19 -29.41 -9.10
C VAL A 578 22.13 -29.82 -7.98
N ILE A 579 23.32 -29.22 -7.98
CA ILE A 579 24.33 -29.37 -6.94
C ILE A 579 24.69 -27.99 -6.42
N TYR A 580 24.75 -27.85 -5.10
CA TYR A 580 25.23 -26.63 -4.45
C TYR A 580 26.23 -26.97 -3.35
N GLY A 581 27.46 -26.50 -3.50
CA GLY A 581 28.55 -26.66 -2.55
C GLY A 581 28.69 -25.43 -1.66
N GLU A 582 28.67 -25.64 -0.34
CA GLU A 582 28.91 -24.60 0.65
C GLU A 582 30.41 -24.36 0.87
N PRO A 583 30.80 -23.14 1.30
CA PRO A 583 32.20 -22.83 1.60
C PRO A 583 32.82 -23.67 2.73
N ASP A 584 32.01 -24.31 3.58
CA ASP A 584 32.46 -25.17 4.67
C ASP A 584 32.59 -26.66 4.28
N GLY A 585 32.35 -26.98 3.00
CA GLY A 585 32.48 -28.33 2.45
C GLY A 585 31.21 -29.17 2.49
N VAL A 586 30.09 -28.65 3.00
CA VAL A 586 28.79 -29.31 2.88
C VAL A 586 28.30 -29.20 1.44
N ILE A 587 27.74 -30.29 0.89
CA ILE A 587 27.20 -30.29 -0.47
C ILE A 587 25.73 -30.71 -0.43
N TRP A 588 24.91 -29.96 -1.14
CA TRP A 588 23.49 -30.22 -1.32
C TRP A 588 23.21 -30.74 -2.72
N PHE A 589 22.35 -31.75 -2.80
CA PHE A 589 21.91 -32.37 -4.04
C PHE A 589 20.39 -32.25 -4.13
N GLY A 590 19.90 -31.51 -5.13
CA GLY A 590 18.49 -31.46 -5.48
C GLY A 590 18.19 -32.53 -6.52
N SER A 591 17.22 -33.39 -6.23
CA SER A 591 16.78 -34.43 -7.14
C SER A 591 15.35 -34.21 -7.60
N ALA A 592 14.92 -34.98 -8.60
CA ALA A 592 13.53 -35.03 -9.00
C ALA A 592 13.07 -36.48 -9.17
N ALA A 593 11.80 -36.72 -8.87
CA ALA A 593 11.12 -37.97 -9.12
C ALA A 593 11.15 -38.27 -10.62
N GLY A 594 12.05 -39.15 -11.04
CA GLY A 594 12.04 -39.72 -12.39
C GLY A 594 10.83 -40.65 -12.60
N LEU A 595 10.92 -41.58 -13.55
CA LEU A 595 9.86 -42.58 -13.80
C LEU A 595 9.58 -43.52 -12.61
N TRP A 596 10.50 -43.61 -11.63
CA TRP A 596 10.45 -44.56 -10.51
C TRP A 596 10.98 -44.00 -9.18
N GLY A 597 11.35 -42.71 -9.14
CA GLY A 597 12.07 -42.07 -8.04
C GLY A 597 11.16 -41.32 -7.05
N ALA A 598 11.62 -41.12 -5.81
CA ALA A 598 10.89 -40.36 -4.80
C ALA A 598 11.18 -38.85 -4.88
N GLY A 599 12.34 -38.46 -5.45
CA GLY A 599 12.86 -37.09 -5.40
C GLY A 599 13.21 -36.62 -3.98
N GLY A 600 13.66 -35.38 -3.85
CA GLY A 600 13.93 -34.70 -2.60
C GLY A 600 15.26 -33.95 -2.61
N VAL A 601 15.81 -33.73 -1.42
CA VAL A 601 17.11 -33.09 -1.22
C VAL A 601 17.99 -34.01 -0.40
N SER A 602 19.26 -34.17 -0.79
CA SER A 602 20.29 -34.85 0.00
C SER A 602 21.38 -33.87 0.40
N ARG A 603 21.69 -33.81 1.70
CA ARG A 603 22.81 -33.04 2.25
C ARG A 603 23.96 -33.97 2.60
N TYR A 604 25.15 -33.71 2.08
CA TYR A 604 26.37 -34.47 2.36
C TYR A 604 27.36 -33.64 3.17
N ASP A 605 27.75 -34.17 4.33
CA ASP A 605 28.68 -33.50 5.26
C ASP A 605 30.15 -33.96 5.11
N GLY A 606 30.47 -34.62 3.99
CA GLY A 606 31.77 -35.26 3.77
C GLY A 606 31.86 -36.70 4.30
N ARG A 607 30.85 -37.18 5.05
CA ARG A 607 30.82 -38.54 5.62
C ARG A 607 29.52 -39.29 5.40
N LYS A 608 28.37 -38.61 5.50
CA LYS A 608 27.03 -39.22 5.39
C LYS A 608 26.06 -38.31 4.65
N PHE A 609 24.94 -38.89 4.22
CA PHE A 609 23.81 -38.18 3.65
C PHE A 609 22.68 -38.01 4.69
N ASP A 610 22.11 -36.80 4.74
CA ASP A 610 20.86 -36.48 5.42
C ASP A 610 19.84 -36.06 4.35
N ASN A 611 18.69 -36.72 4.29
CA ASN A 611 17.71 -36.53 3.22
C ASN A 611 16.45 -35.80 3.72
N PHE A 612 15.88 -34.96 2.86
CA PHE A 612 14.67 -34.17 3.13
C PHE A 612 13.67 -34.34 1.99
N THR A 613 12.40 -34.50 2.34
CA THR A 613 11.27 -34.67 1.41
C THR A 613 10.08 -33.81 1.83
N THR A 614 8.97 -33.90 1.11
CA THR A 614 7.70 -33.28 1.49
C THR A 614 7.19 -33.73 2.86
N GLU A 615 7.59 -34.92 3.35
CA GLU A 615 7.27 -35.38 4.71
C GLU A 615 7.99 -34.54 5.79
N ASP A 616 9.12 -33.93 5.45
CA ASP A 616 9.91 -33.07 6.35
C ASP A 616 9.50 -31.59 6.26
N GLY A 617 8.64 -31.24 5.31
CA GLY A 617 8.12 -29.88 5.09
C GLY A 617 8.59 -29.19 3.81
N LEU A 618 9.42 -29.84 2.99
CA LEU A 618 9.76 -29.37 1.64
C LEU A 618 8.47 -29.19 0.82
N ALA A 619 8.39 -28.18 -0.05
CA ALA A 619 7.17 -27.89 -0.78
C ALA A 619 6.85 -28.92 -1.87
N ASP A 620 7.88 -29.46 -2.52
CA ASP A 620 7.81 -30.46 -3.57
C ASP A 620 9.15 -31.21 -3.64
N ASN A 621 9.12 -32.51 -3.91
CA ASN A 621 10.30 -33.37 -4.00
C ASN A 621 11.12 -33.13 -5.28
N ASN A 622 10.61 -32.38 -6.26
CA ASN A 622 11.34 -32.01 -7.46
C ASN A 622 12.04 -30.67 -7.25
N VAL A 623 13.35 -30.69 -7.02
CA VAL A 623 14.16 -29.51 -6.70
C VAL A 623 15.11 -29.18 -7.84
N PHE A 624 15.01 -27.95 -8.36
CA PHE A 624 15.81 -27.47 -9.51
C PHE A 624 16.88 -26.47 -9.16
N SER A 625 16.77 -25.77 -8.03
CA SER A 625 17.76 -24.79 -7.60
C SER A 625 17.93 -24.79 -6.09
N ILE A 626 19.16 -24.51 -5.66
CA ILE A 626 19.54 -24.45 -4.25
C ILE A 626 20.44 -23.24 -4.07
N TYR A 627 20.15 -22.42 -3.06
CA TYR A 627 20.97 -21.27 -2.72
C TYR A 627 21.01 -21.05 -1.21
N ARG A 628 22.18 -20.71 -0.66
CA ARG A 628 22.33 -20.31 0.74
C ARG A 628 22.49 -18.80 0.84
N ASP A 629 21.62 -18.16 1.61
CA ASP A 629 21.75 -16.73 1.89
C ASP A 629 22.78 -16.43 3.00
N PRO A 630 23.19 -15.15 3.16
CA PRO A 630 24.16 -14.76 4.18
C PRO A 630 23.73 -15.01 5.63
N ASP A 631 22.44 -15.11 5.90
CA ASP A 631 21.91 -15.44 7.23
C ASP A 631 21.97 -16.95 7.51
N GLY A 632 22.45 -17.73 6.54
CA GLY A 632 22.67 -19.16 6.62
C GLY A 632 21.43 -19.99 6.27
N ILE A 633 20.41 -19.35 5.73
CA ILE A 633 19.16 -20.00 5.34
C ILE A 633 19.32 -20.62 3.95
N ILE A 634 18.87 -21.86 3.79
CA ILE A 634 18.90 -22.56 2.51
C ILE A 634 17.55 -22.39 1.81
N TRP A 635 17.60 -21.99 0.56
CA TRP A 635 16.46 -21.77 -0.31
C TRP A 635 16.45 -22.84 -1.41
N PHE A 636 15.30 -23.48 -1.59
CA PHE A 636 15.08 -24.55 -2.58
C PHE A 636 14.01 -24.10 -3.57
N GLY A 637 14.34 -24.06 -4.85
CA GLY A 637 13.39 -23.85 -5.94
C GLY A 637 12.80 -25.18 -6.39
N THR A 638 11.47 -25.26 -6.46
CA THR A 638 10.75 -26.52 -6.67
C THR A 638 9.82 -26.52 -7.89
N TYR A 639 9.37 -27.70 -8.35
CA TYR A 639 8.54 -27.84 -9.58
C TYR A 639 7.14 -27.21 -9.50
N GLY A 640 6.51 -27.21 -8.34
CA GLY A 640 5.15 -26.65 -8.22
C GLY A 640 4.77 -26.15 -6.84
N GLY A 641 5.63 -26.35 -5.85
CA GLY A 641 5.42 -25.93 -4.46
C GLY A 641 5.87 -24.51 -4.15
N GLY A 642 6.49 -23.81 -5.10
CA GLY A 642 7.12 -22.51 -4.89
C GLY A 642 8.54 -22.65 -4.36
N VAL A 643 8.90 -21.79 -3.42
CA VAL A 643 10.23 -21.76 -2.81
C VAL A 643 10.15 -22.30 -1.38
N SER A 644 10.98 -23.28 -1.03
CA SER A 644 11.12 -23.74 0.35
C SER A 644 12.33 -23.12 1.01
N ARG A 645 12.16 -22.59 2.22
CA ARG A 645 13.20 -21.95 3.00
C ARG A 645 13.49 -22.76 4.26
N TYR A 646 14.74 -23.16 4.47
CA TYR A 646 15.18 -24.04 5.55
C TYR A 646 16.19 -23.34 6.47
N ASP A 647 15.85 -23.23 7.75
CA ASP A 647 16.66 -22.55 8.77
C ASP A 647 17.54 -23.49 9.60
N GLY A 648 17.66 -24.76 9.17
CA GLY A 648 18.33 -25.82 9.93
C GLY A 648 17.43 -26.54 10.93
N LYS A 649 16.19 -26.09 11.15
CA LYS A 649 15.21 -26.72 12.05
C LYS A 649 13.93 -27.13 11.33
N GLY A 650 13.48 -26.35 10.34
CA GLY A 650 12.27 -26.64 9.59
C GLY A 650 12.12 -25.80 8.33
N PHE A 651 11.09 -26.14 7.55
CA PHE A 651 10.80 -25.48 6.27
C PHE A 651 9.68 -24.45 6.39
N VAL A 652 9.82 -23.35 5.65
CA VAL A 652 8.78 -22.37 5.37
C VAL A 652 8.65 -22.23 3.87
N ASN A 653 7.44 -22.43 3.33
CA ASN A 653 7.19 -22.43 1.89
C ASN A 653 6.54 -21.12 1.46
N LEU A 654 7.03 -20.53 0.37
CA LEU A 654 6.53 -19.29 -0.24
C LEU A 654 5.97 -19.59 -1.62
N THR A 655 4.80 -19.04 -1.93
CA THR A 655 4.05 -19.31 -3.16
C THR A 655 3.60 -18.02 -3.86
N VAL A 656 2.81 -18.14 -4.94
CA VAL A 656 2.13 -17.00 -5.58
C VAL A 656 1.23 -16.21 -4.61
N GLU A 657 0.74 -16.83 -3.54
CA GLU A 657 -0.05 -16.13 -2.51
C GLU A 657 0.82 -15.17 -1.67
N ASP A 658 2.12 -15.44 -1.55
CA ASP A 658 3.08 -14.61 -0.85
C ASP A 658 3.67 -13.50 -1.72
N GLY A 659 3.57 -13.63 -3.05
CA GLY A 659 4.00 -12.63 -4.02
C GLY A 659 4.85 -13.14 -5.19
N LEU A 660 5.20 -14.43 -5.23
CA LEU A 660 5.89 -15.03 -6.37
C LEU A 660 5.08 -14.88 -7.66
N ALA A 661 5.76 -14.74 -8.80
CA ALA A 661 5.12 -14.68 -10.11
C ALA A 661 4.54 -16.03 -10.55
N HIS A 662 5.18 -17.13 -10.14
CA HIS A 662 4.78 -18.51 -10.45
C HIS A 662 5.39 -19.48 -9.43
N ASN A 663 4.79 -20.65 -9.22
CA ASN A 663 5.23 -21.63 -8.21
C ASN A 663 6.30 -22.62 -8.72
N LEU A 664 6.51 -22.72 -10.04
CA LEU A 664 7.62 -23.49 -10.60
C LEU A 664 8.86 -22.60 -10.64
N ILE A 665 9.83 -22.92 -9.79
CA ILE A 665 11.07 -22.16 -9.60
C ILE A 665 12.23 -22.99 -10.14
N VAL A 666 12.92 -22.46 -11.13
CA VAL A 666 14.02 -23.14 -11.82
C VAL A 666 15.39 -22.62 -11.43
N ASP A 667 15.49 -21.37 -10.97
CA ASP A 667 16.76 -20.78 -10.55
C ASP A 667 16.58 -19.78 -9.39
N ILE A 668 17.61 -19.65 -8.56
CA ILE A 668 17.66 -18.72 -7.43
C ILE A 668 19.01 -18.03 -7.43
N TYR A 669 19.00 -16.71 -7.49
CA TYR A 669 20.21 -15.89 -7.51
C TYR A 669 20.06 -14.69 -6.58
N ARG A 670 21.15 -14.29 -5.91
CA ARG A 670 21.17 -13.06 -5.10
C ARG A 670 22.05 -12.02 -5.76
N ASP A 671 21.51 -10.83 -5.99
CA ASP A 671 22.29 -9.72 -6.53
C ASP A 671 23.19 -9.06 -5.46
N SER A 672 24.02 -8.13 -5.91
CA SER A 672 24.94 -7.35 -5.08
C SER A 672 24.25 -6.42 -4.09
N ASP A 673 23.01 -5.98 -4.38
CA ASP A 673 22.19 -5.16 -3.48
C ASP A 673 21.48 -6.00 -2.40
N GLY A 674 21.54 -7.32 -2.54
CA GLY A 674 21.01 -8.31 -1.61
C GLY A 674 19.59 -8.75 -1.88
N ASN A 675 19.04 -8.40 -3.05
CA ASN A 675 17.74 -8.90 -3.49
C ASN A 675 17.88 -10.33 -4.01
N MET A 676 16.88 -11.14 -3.67
CA MET A 676 16.73 -12.51 -4.14
C MET A 676 15.90 -12.53 -5.41
N TRP A 677 16.45 -13.10 -6.47
CA TRP A 677 15.83 -13.29 -7.77
C TRP A 677 15.48 -14.77 -7.97
N PHE A 678 14.26 -15.02 -8.47
CA PHE A 678 13.71 -16.36 -8.65
C PHE A 678 13.29 -16.53 -10.10
N GLY A 679 14.03 -17.34 -10.84
CA GLY A 679 13.71 -17.72 -12.21
C GLY A 679 12.50 -18.64 -12.19
N THR A 680 11.50 -18.36 -13.01
CA THR A 680 10.26 -19.14 -13.04
C THR A 680 9.97 -19.69 -14.43
N ASP A 681 9.30 -20.85 -14.49
CA ASP A 681 8.80 -21.41 -15.75
C ASP A 681 7.38 -20.89 -16.04
N GLY A 682 7.30 -19.68 -16.62
CA GLY A 682 6.07 -19.11 -17.17
C GLY A 682 5.64 -17.75 -16.60
N GLY A 683 6.16 -17.34 -15.45
CA GLY A 683 5.88 -16.05 -14.81
C GLY A 683 6.93 -14.96 -15.04
N GLY A 684 8.00 -15.26 -15.78
CA GLY A 684 9.20 -14.43 -15.88
C GLY A 684 10.13 -14.66 -14.70
N VAL A 685 10.61 -13.57 -14.08
CA VAL A 685 11.46 -13.62 -12.88
C VAL A 685 10.79 -12.85 -11.74
N SER A 686 10.83 -13.41 -10.53
CA SER A 686 10.39 -12.71 -9.30
C SER A 686 11.61 -12.13 -8.58
N CYS A 687 11.45 -10.99 -7.91
CA CYS A 687 12.50 -10.39 -7.09
C CYS A 687 11.97 -10.02 -5.71
N TYR A 688 12.78 -10.23 -4.67
CA TYR A 688 12.39 -10.08 -3.27
C TYR A 688 13.54 -9.48 -2.44
N ASN A 689 13.26 -8.40 -1.71
CA ASN A 689 14.24 -7.74 -0.84
C ASN A 689 14.04 -8.03 0.66
N GLY A 690 13.32 -9.10 1.01
CA GLY A 690 12.95 -9.39 2.41
C GLY A 690 11.64 -8.72 2.86
N VAL A 691 11.11 -7.75 2.11
CA VAL A 691 9.87 -7.03 2.46
C VAL A 691 8.85 -7.05 1.33
N ALA A 692 9.27 -6.72 0.12
CA ALA A 692 8.39 -6.56 -1.05
C ALA A 692 8.76 -7.57 -2.15
N TRP A 693 7.74 -8.09 -2.82
CA TRP A 693 7.88 -8.94 -4.00
C TRP A 693 7.57 -8.15 -5.26
N THR A 694 8.41 -8.25 -6.29
CA THR A 694 8.16 -7.71 -7.63
C THR A 694 8.39 -8.79 -8.69
N SER A 695 8.01 -8.53 -9.94
CA SER A 695 8.31 -9.44 -11.04
C SER A 695 8.51 -8.73 -12.37
N LEU A 696 9.40 -9.28 -13.18
CA LEU A 696 9.63 -8.85 -14.57
C LEU A 696 9.14 -9.95 -15.52
N ASP A 697 8.37 -9.57 -16.55
CA ASP A 697 7.89 -10.48 -17.58
C ASP A 697 8.08 -9.90 -19.00
N LYS A 698 7.54 -10.57 -20.03
CA LYS A 698 7.66 -10.11 -21.43
C LYS A 698 7.11 -8.70 -21.68
N ARG A 699 6.14 -8.25 -20.88
CA ARG A 699 5.58 -6.90 -20.97
C ARG A 699 6.54 -5.83 -20.44
N ASP A 700 7.47 -6.22 -19.56
CA ASP A 700 8.51 -5.32 -19.06
C ASP A 700 9.70 -5.24 -20.02
N GLY A 701 9.98 -6.33 -20.76
CA GLY A 701 11.06 -6.39 -21.75
C GLY A 701 11.82 -7.71 -21.82
N LEU A 702 11.43 -8.73 -21.04
CA LEU A 702 12.07 -10.06 -21.11
C LEU A 702 11.86 -10.73 -22.48
N ALA A 703 12.89 -11.43 -22.96
CA ALA A 703 12.86 -12.17 -24.22
C ALA A 703 11.87 -13.35 -24.18
N GLY A 704 11.80 -14.02 -23.02
CA GLY A 704 10.93 -15.16 -22.75
C GLY A 704 10.12 -15.00 -21.46
N LYS A 705 9.15 -15.89 -21.28
CA LYS A 705 8.33 -16.00 -20.04
C LYS A 705 8.91 -17.03 -19.06
N CYS A 706 9.84 -17.86 -19.50
CA CYS A 706 10.54 -18.83 -18.68
C CYS A 706 11.96 -18.33 -18.47
N VAL A 707 12.40 -18.19 -17.23
CA VAL A 707 13.75 -17.70 -16.89
C VAL A 707 14.50 -18.84 -16.23
N TYR A 708 15.37 -19.53 -16.97
CA TYR A 708 16.07 -20.75 -16.54
C TYR A 708 17.37 -20.49 -15.80
N SER A 709 17.98 -19.33 -16.02
CA SER A 709 19.22 -18.97 -15.34
C SER A 709 19.35 -17.47 -15.17
N ILE A 710 19.92 -17.06 -14.05
CA ILE A 710 20.10 -15.68 -13.61
C ILE A 710 21.56 -15.49 -13.21
N TYR A 711 22.15 -14.41 -13.70
CA TYR A 711 23.52 -14.04 -13.37
C TYR A 711 23.66 -12.53 -13.30
N GLN A 712 24.46 -12.01 -12.37
CA GLN A 712 24.82 -10.60 -12.34
C GLN A 712 26.30 -10.45 -12.73
N ASP A 713 26.58 -9.62 -13.71
CA ASP A 713 27.97 -9.31 -14.08
C ASP A 713 28.62 -8.29 -13.13
N SER A 714 29.93 -8.10 -13.30
CA SER A 714 30.71 -7.17 -12.46
C SER A 714 30.33 -5.69 -12.64
N GLU A 715 29.59 -5.35 -13.70
CA GLU A 715 29.06 -3.99 -13.94
C GLU A 715 27.66 -3.79 -13.33
N GLY A 716 27.13 -4.82 -12.68
CA GLY A 716 25.82 -4.82 -12.03
C GLY A 716 24.65 -5.09 -12.97
N PHE A 717 24.87 -5.47 -14.23
CA PHE A 717 23.77 -5.90 -15.10
C PHE A 717 23.29 -7.30 -14.70
N MET A 718 21.98 -7.44 -14.64
CA MET A 718 21.32 -8.73 -14.53
C MET A 718 21.19 -9.37 -15.91
N TRP A 719 21.49 -10.65 -16.02
CA TRP A 719 21.37 -11.46 -17.22
C TRP A 719 20.37 -12.58 -16.95
N PHE A 720 19.38 -12.70 -17.82
CA PHE A 720 18.31 -13.69 -17.73
C PHE A 720 18.34 -14.60 -18.96
N GLY A 721 18.60 -15.88 -18.75
CA GLY A 721 18.53 -16.92 -19.77
C GLY A 721 17.09 -17.40 -19.91
N THR A 722 16.53 -17.32 -21.12
CA THR A 722 15.12 -17.63 -21.36
C THR A 722 14.93 -18.60 -22.52
N GLU A 723 13.69 -19.02 -22.78
CA GLU A 723 13.34 -19.79 -23.98
C GLU A 723 13.36 -18.95 -25.28
N GLY A 724 13.42 -17.62 -25.15
CA GLY A 724 13.34 -16.65 -26.26
C GLY A 724 14.64 -15.90 -26.57
N GLY A 725 15.68 -16.12 -25.77
CA GLY A 725 17.00 -15.51 -25.88
C GLY A 725 17.55 -15.14 -24.51
N ILE A 726 18.52 -14.24 -24.51
CA ILE A 726 19.10 -13.66 -23.30
C ILE A 726 18.52 -12.26 -23.13
N THR A 727 18.14 -11.89 -21.91
CA THR A 727 17.83 -10.49 -21.57
C THR A 727 18.86 -9.95 -20.60
N ARG A 728 19.56 -8.90 -21.00
CA ARG A 728 20.38 -8.06 -20.12
C ARG A 728 19.53 -6.91 -19.60
N TYR A 729 19.53 -6.72 -18.29
CA TYR A 729 18.72 -5.76 -17.57
C TYR A 729 19.58 -4.93 -16.62
N ARG A 730 19.40 -3.60 -16.65
CA ARG A 730 19.96 -2.70 -15.64
C ARG A 730 18.83 -2.15 -14.77
N PRO A 731 18.73 -2.57 -13.49
CA PRO A 731 17.83 -1.93 -12.53
C PRO A 731 18.12 -0.42 -12.47
N SER A 732 17.08 0.41 -12.48
CA SER A 732 17.26 1.86 -12.34
C SER A 732 17.11 2.26 -10.88
N THR A 733 17.86 3.28 -10.46
CA THR A 733 17.83 3.83 -9.10
C THR A 733 16.93 5.07 -8.97
N THR A 734 16.18 5.42 -10.02
CA THR A 734 15.34 6.61 -10.04
C THR A 734 14.10 6.40 -9.17
N LEU A 735 13.96 7.15 -8.08
CA LEU A 735 12.83 6.95 -7.16
C LEU A 735 11.48 7.30 -7.82
N PRO A 736 10.42 6.49 -7.60
CA PRO A 736 9.06 6.89 -7.96
C PRO A 736 8.60 8.07 -7.08
N LYS A 737 7.61 8.85 -7.54
CA LYS A 737 6.98 9.91 -6.73
C LYS A 737 5.58 9.49 -6.32
N VAL A 738 5.31 9.42 -5.02
CA VAL A 738 3.96 9.11 -4.48
C VAL A 738 3.25 10.38 -4.04
N TYR A 739 1.93 10.41 -4.18
CA TYR A 739 1.09 11.50 -3.71
C TYR A 739 -0.28 10.98 -3.26
N ILE A 740 -0.91 11.73 -2.36
CA ILE A 740 -2.25 11.41 -1.85
C ILE A 740 -3.25 12.13 -2.75
N VAL A 741 -4.22 11.38 -3.27
CA VAL A 741 -5.22 11.87 -4.23
C VAL A 741 -6.39 12.50 -3.49
N SER A 742 -6.89 11.83 -2.46
CA SER A 742 -8.05 12.30 -1.70
C SER A 742 -8.20 11.57 -0.38
N ILE A 743 -9.06 12.12 0.48
CA ILE A 743 -9.53 11.47 1.69
C ILE A 743 -11.06 11.49 1.71
N THR A 744 -11.68 10.36 2.04
CA THR A 744 -13.13 10.22 2.15
C THR A 744 -13.50 9.81 3.57
N ALA A 745 -14.37 10.61 4.20
CA ALA A 745 -15.02 10.27 5.46
C ALA A 745 -16.55 10.27 5.22
N GLU A 746 -17.25 11.31 5.66
CA GLU A 746 -18.66 11.55 5.27
C GLU A 746 -18.78 12.09 3.84
N GLN A 747 -17.77 12.83 3.40
CA GLN A 747 -17.61 13.34 2.03
C GLN A 747 -16.15 13.18 1.59
N LYS A 748 -15.92 13.37 0.29
CA LYS A 748 -14.60 13.27 -0.34
C LYS A 748 -13.93 14.63 -0.42
N TYR A 749 -12.70 14.73 0.09
CA TYR A 749 -11.88 15.94 0.08
C TYR A 749 -10.70 15.73 -0.87
N PHE A 750 -10.54 16.65 -1.82
CA PHE A 750 -9.40 16.72 -2.73
C PHE A 750 -8.37 17.78 -2.31
N ASP A 751 -8.82 18.84 -1.62
CA ASP A 751 -7.93 19.83 -1.00
C ASP A 751 -7.44 19.30 0.35
N LEU A 752 -6.24 18.72 0.34
CA LEU A 752 -5.63 18.10 1.51
C LEU A 752 -5.02 19.11 2.48
N SER A 753 -4.95 20.39 2.10
CA SER A 753 -4.42 21.46 2.95
C SER A 753 -5.42 21.92 4.01
N ASN A 754 -6.71 21.66 3.80
CA ASN A 754 -7.80 22.14 4.64
C ASN A 754 -8.82 21.04 4.94
N ILE A 755 -8.35 19.99 5.64
CA ILE A 755 -9.19 18.87 6.07
C ILE A 755 -9.74 19.17 7.47
N PRO A 756 -11.06 19.04 7.71
CA PRO A 756 -11.62 19.25 9.03
C PRO A 756 -11.22 18.13 10.00
N ALA A 757 -11.38 18.37 11.30
CA ALA A 757 -11.29 17.31 12.28
C ALA A 757 -12.41 16.29 12.08
N PHE A 758 -12.11 15.01 12.27
CA PHE A 758 -13.10 13.93 12.22
C PHE A 758 -13.43 13.43 13.62
N THR A 759 -14.64 12.92 13.82
CA THR A 759 -15.04 12.33 15.09
C THR A 759 -14.44 10.92 15.26
N SER A 760 -14.06 10.55 16.48
CA SER A 760 -13.65 9.19 16.82
C SER A 760 -14.73 8.17 16.42
N GLY A 761 -14.34 7.07 15.78
CA GLY A 761 -15.24 6.06 15.23
C GLY A 761 -15.59 6.27 13.74
N THR A 762 -15.21 7.41 13.15
CA THR A 762 -15.38 7.65 11.71
C THR A 762 -14.42 6.79 10.89
N ARG A 763 -14.96 6.07 9.90
CA ARG A 763 -14.15 5.37 8.88
C ARG A 763 -13.63 6.38 7.88
N VAL A 764 -12.34 6.31 7.61
CA VAL A 764 -11.63 7.15 6.66
C VAL A 764 -11.01 6.25 5.58
N THR A 765 -11.24 6.63 4.33
CA THR A 765 -10.61 6.03 3.14
C THR A 765 -9.65 7.05 2.54
N ILE A 766 -8.36 6.73 2.50
CA ILE A 766 -7.33 7.58 1.88
C ILE A 766 -6.96 6.96 0.55
N GLU A 767 -7.13 7.70 -0.54
CA GLU A 767 -6.72 7.30 -1.89
C GLU A 767 -5.37 7.93 -2.23
N TYR A 768 -4.48 7.17 -2.86
CA TYR A 768 -3.14 7.62 -3.23
C TYR A 768 -2.72 7.01 -4.57
N ASN A 769 -1.76 7.65 -5.22
CA ASN A 769 -1.21 7.18 -6.49
C ASN A 769 0.29 7.51 -6.58
N ALA A 770 0.97 7.00 -7.61
CA ALA A 770 2.37 7.31 -7.87
C ALA A 770 2.65 7.56 -9.35
N ILE A 771 3.56 8.51 -9.59
CA ILE A 771 4.15 8.84 -10.87
C ILE A 771 5.35 7.93 -11.09
N ASP A 772 5.17 6.99 -12.01
CA ASP A 772 6.18 6.00 -12.40
C ASP A 772 5.87 5.47 -13.80
N PHE A 773 6.76 5.73 -14.77
CA PHE A 773 6.58 5.31 -16.16
C PHE A 773 7.25 3.96 -16.49
N ARG A 774 8.05 3.42 -15.58
CA ARG A 774 8.79 2.15 -15.73
C ARG A 774 7.96 0.97 -15.23
N THR A 775 7.29 1.14 -14.10
CA THR A 775 6.46 0.08 -13.52
C THR A 775 5.08 0.08 -14.15
N ILE A 776 4.70 -1.06 -14.73
CA ILE A 776 3.35 -1.30 -15.23
C ILE A 776 2.34 -1.03 -14.10
N PRO A 777 1.26 -0.25 -14.32
CA PRO A 777 0.34 0.14 -13.24
C PRO A 777 -0.15 -1.00 -12.33
N GLY A 778 -0.47 -2.17 -12.90
CA GLY A 778 -0.92 -3.35 -12.12
C GLY A 778 0.16 -4.06 -11.30
N LYS A 779 1.44 -3.67 -11.45
CA LYS A 779 2.57 -4.18 -10.67
C LYS A 779 3.04 -3.19 -9.60
N ARG A 780 2.57 -1.94 -9.62
CA ARG A 780 2.94 -0.93 -8.63
C ARG A 780 2.47 -1.34 -7.24
N GLN A 781 3.30 -1.03 -6.26
CA GLN A 781 3.04 -1.36 -4.87
C GLN A 781 3.18 -0.14 -3.98
N TYR A 782 2.54 -0.23 -2.83
CA TYR A 782 2.51 0.80 -1.82
C TYR A 782 2.66 0.17 -0.44
N ARG A 783 3.28 0.89 0.49
CA ARG A 783 3.22 0.56 1.91
C ARG A 783 2.79 1.78 2.70
N CYS A 784 2.00 1.55 3.74
CA CYS A 784 1.39 2.62 4.52
C CYS A 784 1.69 2.45 6.01
N ARG A 785 1.71 3.57 6.75
CA ARG A 785 1.70 3.57 8.21
C ARG A 785 0.94 4.77 8.76
N ILE A 786 0.53 4.67 10.03
CA ILE A 786 -0.11 5.77 10.77
C ILE A 786 0.73 6.06 12.01
N LYS A 787 1.51 7.14 11.97
CA LYS A 787 2.20 7.65 13.16
C LYS A 787 1.17 8.13 14.17
N GLY A 788 1.36 7.74 15.43
CA GLY A 788 0.39 7.90 16.52
C GLY A 788 -0.37 6.61 16.87
N ILE A 789 -0.28 5.57 16.02
CA ILE A 789 -0.85 4.24 16.30
C ILE A 789 0.26 3.17 16.31
N ASN A 790 1.06 3.12 15.25
CA ASN A 790 2.22 2.22 15.13
C ASN A 790 3.33 2.94 14.34
N SER A 791 4.59 2.76 14.74
CA SER A 791 5.76 3.32 14.05
C SER A 791 6.19 2.51 12.81
N GLY A 792 5.85 1.21 12.76
CA GLY A 792 6.22 0.30 11.67
C GLY A 792 5.40 0.47 10.40
N TRP A 793 6.03 0.21 9.24
CA TRP A 793 5.35 0.08 7.96
C TRP A 793 4.54 -1.20 7.89
N ARG A 794 3.33 -1.15 7.32
CA ARG A 794 2.58 -2.37 6.96
C ARG A 794 3.23 -3.05 5.75
N ASN A 795 2.90 -4.33 5.57
CA ASN A 795 3.33 -5.08 4.39
C ASN A 795 2.87 -4.36 3.10
N PRO A 796 3.70 -4.40 2.05
CA PRO A 796 3.34 -3.86 0.74
C PRO A 796 2.00 -4.39 0.21
N THR A 797 1.29 -3.54 -0.52
CA THR A 797 0.02 -3.86 -1.17
C THR A 797 -0.05 -3.21 -2.55
N LYS A 798 -0.82 -3.80 -3.47
CA LYS A 798 -1.15 -3.19 -4.77
C LYS A 798 -2.39 -2.27 -4.68
N SER A 799 -3.04 -2.18 -3.52
CA SER A 799 -4.19 -1.30 -3.30
C SER A 799 -3.77 0.17 -3.36
N THR A 800 -4.51 0.97 -4.13
CA THR A 800 -4.37 2.44 -4.22
C THR A 800 -5.26 3.18 -3.21
N SER A 801 -5.85 2.45 -2.26
CA SER A 801 -6.62 3.03 -1.17
C SER A 801 -6.33 2.31 0.15
N PHE A 802 -6.49 3.07 1.24
CA PHE A 802 -6.29 2.62 2.60
C PHE A 802 -7.49 3.00 3.47
N ASP A 803 -8.09 2.00 4.09
CA ASP A 803 -9.24 2.16 4.98
C ASP A 803 -8.84 1.99 6.44
N TYR A 804 -9.28 2.93 7.28
CA TYR A 804 -9.06 2.86 8.72
C TYR A 804 -10.13 3.58 9.53
N THR A 805 -10.42 3.08 10.73
CA THR A 805 -11.33 3.72 11.70
C THR A 805 -10.53 4.13 12.92
N PHE A 806 -10.57 5.42 13.28
CA PHE A 806 -9.83 5.95 14.42
C PHE A 806 -10.66 5.90 15.70
N ASP A 807 -10.33 4.97 16.60
CA ASP A 807 -11.11 4.75 17.83
C ASP A 807 -10.81 5.76 18.95
N GLN A 808 -9.65 6.40 18.90
CA GLN A 808 -9.22 7.37 19.91
C GLN A 808 -9.04 8.77 19.32
N PRO A 809 -9.38 9.82 20.09
CA PRO A 809 -9.06 11.18 19.69
C PRO A 809 -7.56 11.43 19.78
N GLY A 810 -7.04 12.23 18.87
CA GLY A 810 -5.62 12.54 18.76
C GLY A 810 -5.23 13.08 17.39
N ASN A 811 -3.96 13.46 17.28
CA ASN A 811 -3.35 13.86 16.01
C ASN A 811 -2.57 12.69 15.44
N TYR A 812 -2.86 12.34 14.20
CA TYR A 812 -2.24 11.23 13.49
C TYR A 812 -1.59 11.73 12.21
N THR A 813 -0.54 11.06 11.77
CA THR A 813 0.05 11.29 10.45
C THR A 813 0.01 10.00 9.66
N PHE A 814 -0.79 9.98 8.61
CA PHE A 814 -0.75 8.91 7.61
C PHE A 814 0.44 9.14 6.69
N GLU A 815 1.21 8.08 6.44
CA GLU A 815 2.31 8.10 5.48
C GLU A 815 2.16 6.95 4.50
N VAL A 816 2.42 7.21 3.23
CA VAL A 816 2.45 6.21 2.16
C VAL A 816 3.73 6.35 1.35
N GLN A 817 4.33 5.22 0.99
CA GLN A 817 5.43 5.13 0.01
C GLN A 817 5.00 4.28 -1.17
N ALA A 818 5.42 4.66 -2.37
CA ALA A 818 5.35 3.81 -3.55
C ALA A 818 6.62 2.96 -3.67
N ILE A 819 6.47 1.79 -4.27
CA ILE A 819 7.54 0.82 -4.54
C ILE A 819 7.46 0.47 -6.03
N ASP A 820 8.55 0.72 -6.75
CA ASP A 820 8.64 0.43 -8.19
C ASP A 820 9.05 -1.03 -8.47
N ARG A 821 9.16 -1.38 -9.76
CA ARG A 821 9.54 -2.74 -10.20
C ARG A 821 10.97 -3.15 -9.81
N ASP A 822 11.82 -2.17 -9.48
CA ASP A 822 13.22 -2.34 -9.08
C ASP A 822 13.40 -2.28 -7.56
N LEU A 823 12.28 -2.30 -6.82
CA LEU A 823 12.24 -2.22 -5.36
C LEU A 823 12.82 -0.90 -4.79
N ASN A 824 12.79 0.19 -5.57
CA ASN A 824 13.03 1.52 -5.06
C ASN A 824 11.80 2.06 -4.32
N TYR A 825 12.03 2.68 -3.17
CA TYR A 825 10.98 3.26 -2.33
C TYR A 825 10.96 4.77 -2.51
N SER A 826 9.79 5.35 -2.78
CA SER A 826 9.63 6.81 -2.86
C SER A 826 9.90 7.47 -1.50
N GLU A 827 10.16 8.78 -1.52
CA GLU A 827 9.93 9.59 -0.32
C GLU A 827 8.45 9.45 0.12
N PRO A 828 8.15 9.43 1.43
CA PRO A 828 6.77 9.28 1.89
C PRO A 828 5.91 10.52 1.60
N ALA A 829 4.72 10.32 1.03
CA ALA A 829 3.68 11.34 1.07
C ALA A 829 2.97 11.29 2.43
N THR A 830 2.72 12.46 3.02
CA THR A 830 2.20 12.57 4.40
C THR A 830 0.86 13.31 4.45
N LEU A 831 -0.06 12.84 5.29
CA LEU A 831 -1.33 13.51 5.58
C LEU A 831 -1.55 13.61 7.09
N SER A 832 -1.76 14.83 7.58
CA SER A 832 -2.08 15.07 9.00
C SER A 832 -3.59 14.99 9.22
N LEU A 833 -3.99 14.25 10.25
CA LEU A 833 -5.39 14.00 10.59
C LEU A 833 -5.62 14.35 12.06
N THR A 834 -6.67 15.12 12.34
CA THR A 834 -7.11 15.44 13.70
C THR A 834 -8.39 14.67 13.99
N ILE A 835 -8.37 13.84 15.04
CA ILE A 835 -9.54 13.08 15.49
C ILE A 835 -10.02 13.66 16.82
N GLU A 836 -11.26 14.11 16.85
CA GLU A 836 -11.92 14.66 18.02
C GLU A 836 -12.78 13.62 18.75
N PRO A 837 -12.98 13.77 20.07
CA PRO A 837 -13.83 12.85 20.82
C PRO A 837 -15.28 12.95 20.35
N ASP A 838 -15.99 11.81 20.33
CA ASP A 838 -17.43 11.81 20.08
C ASP A 838 -18.19 12.73 21.06
N PRO A 839 -18.87 13.79 20.59
CA PRO A 839 -19.59 14.72 21.44
C PRO A 839 -20.70 14.05 22.26
N VAL A 840 -21.28 12.94 21.78
CA VAL A 840 -22.27 12.13 22.52
C VAL A 840 -21.60 11.42 23.70
N LEU A 841 -20.40 10.87 23.51
CA LEU A 841 -19.66 10.24 24.60
C LEU A 841 -19.21 11.27 25.65
N VAL A 842 -18.84 12.48 25.22
CA VAL A 842 -18.48 13.58 26.13
C VAL A 842 -19.68 14.03 26.97
N SER A 843 -20.86 14.18 26.35
CA SER A 843 -22.08 14.58 27.07
C SER A 843 -22.52 13.50 28.07
N MET A 844 -22.52 12.22 27.67
CA MET A 844 -22.85 11.10 28.55
C MET A 844 -21.92 11.00 29.76
N ARG A 845 -20.60 11.21 29.57
CA ARG A 845 -19.64 11.24 30.69
C ARG A 845 -19.90 12.39 31.65
N THR A 846 -20.27 13.55 31.12
CA THR A 846 -20.58 14.74 31.92
C THR A 846 -21.82 14.52 32.76
N GLU A 847 -22.88 13.95 32.17
CA GLU A 847 -24.13 13.62 32.87
C GLU A 847 -23.92 12.53 33.94
N LEU A 848 -23.12 11.50 33.64
CA LEU A 848 -22.75 10.47 34.60
C LEU A 848 -21.98 11.03 35.81
N ASN A 849 -21.06 11.98 35.57
CA ASN A 849 -20.35 12.67 36.65
C ASN A 849 -21.28 13.59 37.46
N HIS A 850 -22.27 14.21 36.83
CA HIS A 850 -23.30 14.99 37.50
C HIS A 850 -24.16 14.12 38.43
N LEU A 851 -24.69 12.99 37.92
CA LEU A 851 -25.46 12.00 38.69
C LEU A 851 -24.65 11.44 39.87
N ARG A 852 -23.36 11.14 39.67
CA ARG A 852 -22.47 10.69 40.75
C ARG A 852 -22.32 11.75 41.87
N ARG A 853 -22.36 13.04 41.53
CA ARG A 853 -22.24 14.14 42.50
C ARG A 853 -23.52 14.33 43.31
N GLU A 854 -24.69 14.18 42.70
CA GLU A 854 -25.98 14.23 43.42
C GLU A 854 -26.13 13.11 44.46
N VAL A 855 -25.75 11.87 44.10
CA VAL A 855 -25.81 10.72 45.00
C VAL A 855 -24.93 10.93 46.23
N ARG A 856 -23.75 11.55 46.09
CA ARG A 856 -22.87 11.87 47.23
C ARG A 856 -23.50 12.83 48.24
N GLY A 857 -24.16 13.88 47.74
CA GLY A 857 -24.83 14.87 48.59
C GLY A 857 -25.88 14.26 49.52
N LYS A 858 -26.52 13.16 49.09
CA LYS A 858 -27.58 12.47 49.83
C LYS A 858 -27.08 11.67 51.04
N TYR A 859 -25.83 11.19 51.05
CA TYR A 859 -25.31 10.25 52.07
C TYR A 859 -24.18 10.85 52.93
N HIS A 860 -24.20 12.16 53.18
CA HIS A 860 -23.30 12.81 54.14
C HIS A 860 -23.64 12.45 55.59
N PHE A 861 -22.64 12.49 56.47
CA PHE A 861 -22.77 12.22 57.92
C PHE A 861 -23.86 13.06 58.59
N GLU A 862 -24.01 14.31 58.16
CA GLU A 862 -24.98 15.26 58.69
C GLU A 862 -26.43 14.82 58.46
N ASN A 863 -26.68 13.89 57.54
CA ASN A 863 -28.01 13.34 57.25
C ASN A 863 -28.41 12.18 58.17
N ILE A 864 -27.55 11.72 59.09
CA ILE A 864 -27.89 10.73 60.12
C ILE A 864 -28.31 11.48 61.40
N ILE A 865 -29.62 11.59 61.59
CA ILE A 865 -30.22 12.48 62.58
C ILE A 865 -30.36 11.79 63.95
N GLY A 866 -29.82 12.44 64.97
CA GLY A 866 -29.98 12.06 66.38
C GLY A 866 -28.96 12.76 67.28
N ARG A 867 -29.29 12.88 68.57
CA ARG A 867 -28.47 13.53 69.62
C ARG A 867 -28.24 12.66 70.86
N SER A 868 -28.94 11.52 70.97
CA SER A 868 -28.79 10.57 72.07
C SER A 868 -27.34 10.12 72.25
N ALA A 869 -26.97 9.70 73.45
CA ALA A 869 -25.62 9.17 73.69
C ALA A 869 -25.35 7.93 72.81
N ALA A 870 -26.38 7.11 72.60
CA ALA A 870 -26.29 5.87 71.83
C ALA A 870 -26.01 6.13 70.34
N ILE A 871 -26.69 7.11 69.70
CA ILE A 871 -26.43 7.42 68.29
C ILE A 871 -25.11 8.16 68.07
N ARG A 872 -24.66 8.97 69.05
CA ARG A 872 -23.32 9.59 69.01
C ARG A 872 -22.20 8.57 69.04
N GLN A 873 -22.40 7.46 69.76
CA GLN A 873 -21.46 6.35 69.75
C GLN A 873 -21.40 5.66 68.37
N VAL A 874 -22.55 5.50 67.70
CA VAL A 874 -22.59 5.00 66.31
C VAL A 874 -21.83 5.94 65.37
N HIS A 875 -22.02 7.26 65.49
CA HIS A 875 -21.27 8.25 64.71
C HIS A 875 -19.75 8.11 64.92
N ALA A 876 -19.28 8.00 66.16
CA ALA A 876 -17.85 7.82 66.46
C ALA A 876 -17.27 6.51 65.87
N PHE A 877 -18.05 5.42 65.91
CA PHE A 877 -17.65 4.17 65.26
C PHE A 877 -17.62 4.29 63.74
N MET A 878 -18.58 5.00 63.14
CA MET A 878 -18.58 5.24 61.70
C MET A 878 -17.36 6.06 61.29
N GLU A 879 -17.03 7.16 61.98
CA GLU A 879 -15.85 7.99 61.70
C GLU A 879 -14.57 7.15 61.69
N SER A 880 -14.41 6.27 62.68
CA SER A 880 -13.28 5.36 62.75
C SER A 880 -13.29 4.30 61.63
N ALA A 881 -14.47 3.86 61.21
CA ALA A 881 -14.61 2.86 60.16
C ALA A 881 -14.18 3.41 58.79
N ILE A 882 -14.46 4.67 58.46
CA ILE A 882 -14.21 5.30 57.16
C ILE A 882 -12.80 4.99 56.63
N ASP A 883 -11.77 5.25 57.44
CA ASP A 883 -10.35 5.18 57.04
C ASP A 883 -9.70 3.81 57.25
N SER A 884 -10.37 2.91 57.98
CA SER A 884 -9.78 1.63 58.38
C SER A 884 -9.63 0.60 57.25
N GLY A 885 -10.47 0.68 56.21
CA GLY A 885 -10.55 -0.34 55.15
C GLY A 885 -11.05 -1.72 55.60
N LEU A 886 -11.36 -1.91 56.88
CA LEU A 886 -11.79 -3.17 57.50
C LEU A 886 -13.21 -3.58 57.08
N THR A 887 -13.51 -4.86 57.29
CA THR A 887 -14.87 -5.40 57.12
C THR A 887 -15.79 -4.87 58.22
N VAL A 888 -16.89 -4.22 57.83
CA VAL A 888 -17.83 -3.62 58.78
C VAL A 888 -19.09 -4.47 58.89
N LEU A 889 -19.44 -4.91 60.09
CA LEU A 889 -20.69 -5.63 60.36
C LEU A 889 -21.67 -4.71 61.08
N ILE A 890 -22.79 -4.37 60.44
CA ILE A 890 -23.83 -3.53 61.03
C ILE A 890 -24.98 -4.40 61.52
N THR A 891 -25.24 -4.36 62.82
CA THR A 891 -26.33 -5.11 63.46
C THR A 891 -27.39 -4.15 63.99
N GLY A 892 -28.63 -4.62 64.11
CA GLY A 892 -29.73 -3.85 64.70
C GLY A 892 -31.07 -4.30 64.16
N GLU A 893 -32.15 -3.91 64.83
CA GLU A 893 -33.50 -4.32 64.44
C GLU A 893 -33.92 -3.82 63.05
N THR A 894 -34.97 -4.43 62.49
CA THR A 894 -35.54 -3.96 61.24
C THR A 894 -36.05 -2.51 61.40
N GLY A 895 -35.70 -1.64 60.45
CA GLY A 895 -36.16 -0.24 60.45
C GLY A 895 -35.34 0.74 61.27
N THR A 896 -34.16 0.37 61.80
CA THR A 896 -33.29 1.28 62.59
C THR A 896 -32.40 2.22 61.77
N GLY A 897 -32.24 1.96 60.46
CA GLY A 897 -31.43 2.79 59.55
C GLY A 897 -30.09 2.18 59.09
N LYS A 898 -29.89 0.86 59.19
CA LYS A 898 -28.63 0.16 58.83
C LYS A 898 -28.08 0.50 57.43
N GLU A 899 -28.95 0.51 56.42
CA GLU A 899 -28.56 0.81 55.04
C GLU A 899 -28.04 2.24 54.86
N LEU A 900 -28.64 3.21 55.57
CA LEU A 900 -28.20 4.61 55.57
C LEU A 900 -26.78 4.73 56.16
N VAL A 901 -26.53 4.03 57.27
CA VAL A 901 -25.20 3.96 57.90
C VAL A 901 -24.17 3.32 56.97
N ALA A 902 -24.51 2.20 56.35
CA ALA A 902 -23.61 1.52 55.41
C ALA A 902 -23.21 2.40 54.22
N LYS A 903 -24.18 3.07 53.61
CA LYS A 903 -23.95 3.99 52.47
C LYS A 903 -23.13 5.20 52.90
N ALA A 904 -23.40 5.77 54.08
CA ALA A 904 -22.60 6.87 54.63
C ALA A 904 -21.13 6.47 54.86
N ILE A 905 -20.85 5.25 55.36
CA ILE A 905 -19.47 4.76 55.51
C ILE A 905 -18.76 4.71 54.15
N HIS A 906 -19.40 4.20 53.10
CA HIS A 906 -18.78 4.14 51.77
C HIS A 906 -18.52 5.54 51.17
N TYR A 907 -19.56 6.39 51.10
CA TYR A 907 -19.49 7.69 50.41
C TYR A 907 -18.61 8.74 51.09
N ASN A 908 -18.20 8.48 52.34
CA ASN A 908 -17.25 9.33 53.04
C ASN A 908 -15.86 8.69 53.19
N SER A 909 -15.64 7.47 52.69
CA SER A 909 -14.35 6.75 52.74
C SER A 909 -13.36 7.12 51.64
N THR A 910 -12.13 6.61 51.77
CA THR A 910 -11.12 6.63 50.69
C THR A 910 -11.61 5.96 49.41
N ARG A 911 -12.64 5.10 49.48
CA ARG A 911 -13.30 4.46 48.33
C ARG A 911 -14.57 5.20 47.84
N LYS A 912 -14.83 6.44 48.27
CA LYS A 912 -16.01 7.24 47.86
C LYS A 912 -16.18 7.46 46.35
N ASP A 913 -15.08 7.36 45.60
CA ASP A 913 -15.04 7.50 44.14
C ASP A 913 -15.13 6.14 43.40
N GLN A 914 -15.17 5.03 44.14
CA GLN A 914 -15.16 3.66 43.62
C GLN A 914 -16.57 3.05 43.64
N PRO A 915 -16.84 1.97 42.87
CA PRO A 915 -18.17 1.37 42.82
C PRO A 915 -18.65 0.86 44.19
N LEU A 916 -19.92 1.13 44.52
CA LEU A 916 -20.66 0.50 45.61
C LEU A 916 -21.64 -0.51 45.03
N MET A 917 -21.38 -1.79 45.25
CA MET A 917 -22.22 -2.89 44.78
C MET A 917 -23.08 -3.42 45.93
N ASP A 918 -24.37 -3.09 45.90
CA ASP A 918 -25.35 -3.44 46.94
C ASP A 918 -26.16 -4.68 46.54
N ARG A 919 -26.21 -5.69 47.41
CA ARG A 919 -27.01 -6.91 47.23
C ARG A 919 -27.64 -7.35 48.55
N ASN A 920 -28.95 -7.56 48.51
CA ASN A 920 -29.69 -8.21 49.59
C ASN A 920 -29.68 -9.73 49.37
N CYS A 921 -29.14 -10.46 50.35
CA CYS A 921 -28.95 -11.92 50.26
C CYS A 921 -30.25 -12.70 50.39
N GLY A 922 -31.29 -12.14 51.02
CA GLY A 922 -32.61 -12.75 51.17
C GLY A 922 -33.53 -12.59 49.95
N ALA A 923 -33.26 -11.59 49.10
CA ALA A 923 -34.07 -11.29 47.92
C ALA A 923 -33.77 -12.19 46.70
N ILE A 924 -32.61 -12.86 46.68
CA ILE A 924 -32.18 -13.73 45.57
C ILE A 924 -32.50 -15.18 45.94
N PRO A 925 -33.09 -15.99 45.04
CA PRO A 925 -33.27 -17.42 45.26
C PRO A 925 -31.96 -18.09 45.68
N LYS A 926 -32.03 -18.96 46.69
CA LYS A 926 -30.86 -19.57 47.35
C LYS A 926 -29.94 -20.27 46.34
N GLU A 927 -30.52 -20.87 45.31
CA GLU A 927 -29.82 -21.63 44.28
C GLU A 927 -29.01 -20.75 43.32
N LEU A 928 -29.33 -19.46 43.22
CA LEU A 928 -28.67 -18.52 42.29
C LEU A 928 -27.69 -17.57 42.99
N LEU A 929 -27.80 -17.41 44.32
CA LEU A 929 -27.01 -16.42 45.05
C LEU A 929 -25.49 -16.62 44.88
N ALA A 930 -25.01 -17.87 44.94
CA ALA A 930 -23.58 -18.15 44.75
C ALA A 930 -23.10 -17.75 43.34
N SER A 931 -23.90 -18.02 42.31
CA SER A 931 -23.59 -17.64 40.93
C SER A 931 -23.58 -16.12 40.74
N GLU A 932 -24.51 -15.39 41.37
CA GLU A 932 -24.54 -13.93 41.29
C GLU A 932 -23.34 -13.27 42.01
N LEU A 933 -22.94 -13.81 43.17
CA LEU A 933 -21.86 -13.24 43.97
C LEU A 933 -20.46 -13.57 43.42
N PHE A 934 -20.23 -14.82 43.01
CA PHE A 934 -18.90 -15.32 42.66
C PHE A 934 -18.71 -15.56 41.16
N GLY A 935 -19.79 -15.57 40.37
CA GLY A 935 -19.75 -15.83 38.94
C GLY A 935 -19.69 -17.32 38.62
N HIS A 936 -19.78 -17.67 37.34
CA HIS A 936 -19.68 -19.06 36.89
C HIS A 936 -19.04 -19.16 35.51
N ARG A 937 -18.48 -20.34 35.22
CA ARG A 937 -18.08 -20.73 33.88
C ARG A 937 -19.23 -21.44 33.16
N LYS A 938 -19.31 -21.30 31.84
CA LYS A 938 -20.23 -22.04 30.99
C LYS A 938 -20.15 -23.53 31.29
N GLY A 939 -21.31 -24.14 31.56
CA GLY A 939 -21.42 -25.55 31.94
C GLY A 939 -21.22 -25.86 33.41
N ALA A 940 -21.03 -24.86 34.29
CA ALA A 940 -20.87 -25.09 35.74
C ALA A 940 -22.10 -25.73 36.41
N PHE A 941 -23.31 -25.46 35.89
CA PHE A 941 -24.57 -26.08 36.31
C PHE A 941 -25.59 -26.04 35.17
N THR A 942 -26.69 -26.79 35.29
CA THR A 942 -27.81 -26.77 34.34
C THR A 942 -28.46 -25.38 34.30
N GLY A 943 -28.15 -24.61 33.25
CA GLY A 943 -28.60 -23.23 33.06
C GLY A 943 -27.46 -22.23 32.78
N ALA A 944 -26.21 -22.60 33.06
CA ALA A 944 -25.01 -21.79 32.77
C ALA A 944 -24.62 -21.87 31.28
N GLN A 945 -25.36 -21.19 30.41
CA GLN A 945 -25.12 -21.23 28.95
C GLN A 945 -23.90 -20.41 28.49
N GLU A 946 -23.47 -19.46 29.31
CA GLU A 946 -22.36 -18.55 29.05
C GLU A 946 -21.53 -18.33 30.32
N ASP A 947 -20.32 -17.79 30.18
CA ASP A 947 -19.51 -17.38 31.32
C ASP A 947 -20.11 -16.11 31.94
N LYS A 948 -20.20 -16.06 33.27
CA LYS A 948 -20.71 -14.90 34.00
C LYS A 948 -19.72 -14.43 35.06
N VAL A 949 -19.40 -13.13 35.02
CA VAL A 949 -18.60 -12.44 36.04
C VAL A 949 -19.42 -12.26 37.31
N GLY A 950 -18.86 -12.59 38.47
CA GLY A 950 -19.51 -12.44 39.77
C GLY A 950 -19.45 -11.02 40.34
N LEU A 951 -20.31 -10.72 41.30
CA LEU A 951 -20.35 -9.44 42.01
C LEU A 951 -18.98 -9.02 42.57
N PHE A 952 -18.25 -9.93 43.23
CA PHE A 952 -16.96 -9.58 43.87
C PHE A 952 -15.87 -9.23 42.85
N GLU A 953 -15.85 -9.92 41.71
CA GLU A 953 -14.93 -9.61 40.61
C GLU A 953 -15.31 -8.25 39.97
N ALA A 954 -16.61 -8.03 39.74
CA ALA A 954 -17.12 -6.76 39.21
C ALA A 954 -16.93 -5.57 40.17
N ALA A 955 -16.82 -5.83 41.47
CA ALA A 955 -16.66 -4.81 42.51
C ALA A 955 -15.20 -4.52 42.88
N SER A 956 -14.21 -5.17 42.24
CA SER A 956 -12.78 -4.99 42.56
C SER A 956 -12.36 -3.51 42.50
N GLY A 957 -11.65 -3.04 43.52
CA GLY A 957 -11.35 -1.63 43.80
C GLY A 957 -12.43 -0.90 44.62
N GLY A 958 -13.64 -1.44 44.71
CA GLY A 958 -14.82 -0.82 45.33
C GLY A 958 -15.24 -1.37 46.68
N THR A 959 -16.54 -1.21 47.00
CA THR A 959 -17.18 -1.72 48.23
C THR A 959 -18.37 -2.61 47.88
N VAL A 960 -18.48 -3.76 48.53
CA VAL A 960 -19.63 -4.66 48.44
C VAL A 960 -20.46 -4.54 49.71
N LEU A 961 -21.73 -4.17 49.56
CA LEU A 961 -22.72 -4.13 50.63
C LEU A 961 -23.58 -5.39 50.57
N LEU A 962 -23.51 -6.21 51.61
CA LEU A 962 -24.28 -7.44 51.76
C LEU A 962 -25.37 -7.24 52.81
N ASP A 963 -26.59 -6.99 52.36
CA ASP A 963 -27.74 -6.87 53.25
C ASP A 963 -28.32 -8.26 53.57
N GLU A 964 -28.86 -8.39 54.79
CA GLU A 964 -29.38 -9.64 55.35
C GLU A 964 -28.41 -10.83 55.24
N ILE A 965 -27.14 -10.64 55.63
CA ILE A 965 -26.09 -11.66 55.50
C ILE A 965 -26.44 -13.00 56.17
N SER A 966 -27.29 -12.96 57.20
CA SER A 966 -27.83 -14.15 57.88
C SER A 966 -28.68 -15.06 57.00
N GLU A 967 -29.19 -14.58 55.85
CA GLU A 967 -29.99 -15.37 54.91
C GLU A 967 -29.15 -16.08 53.85
N MET A 968 -27.83 -15.84 53.81
CA MET A 968 -26.92 -16.46 52.85
C MET A 968 -26.87 -17.99 53.05
N PRO A 969 -27.06 -18.81 52.00
CA PRO A 969 -26.89 -20.26 52.07
C PRO A 969 -25.47 -20.69 52.47
N LEU A 970 -25.34 -21.85 53.13
CA LEU A 970 -24.06 -22.33 53.69
C LEU A 970 -22.96 -22.54 52.64
N ASP A 971 -23.31 -22.93 51.42
CA ASP A 971 -22.39 -23.09 50.28
C ASP A 971 -21.82 -21.74 49.82
N ALA A 972 -22.67 -20.71 49.70
CA ALA A 972 -22.22 -19.35 49.41
C ALA A 972 -21.37 -18.76 50.56
N GLN A 973 -21.68 -19.09 51.81
CA GLN A 973 -20.89 -18.66 52.98
C GLN A 973 -19.44 -19.19 52.92
N VAL A 974 -19.21 -20.40 52.40
CA VAL A 974 -17.86 -20.98 52.24
C VAL A 974 -17.03 -20.17 51.23
N HIS A 975 -17.65 -19.73 50.13
CA HIS A 975 -16.95 -18.92 49.12
C HIS A 975 -16.72 -17.48 49.62
N LEU A 976 -17.68 -16.90 50.35
CA LEU A 976 -17.48 -15.60 51.00
C LEU A 976 -16.34 -15.63 52.00
N LEU A 977 -16.23 -16.73 52.75
CA LEU A 977 -15.13 -16.93 53.68
C LEU A 977 -13.79 -16.76 52.94
N ARG A 978 -13.58 -17.42 51.79
CA ARG A 978 -12.35 -17.29 50.98
C ARG A 978 -12.10 -15.86 50.51
N VAL A 979 -13.13 -15.14 50.07
CA VAL A 979 -12.99 -13.72 49.68
C VAL A 979 -12.47 -12.88 50.86
N LEU A 980 -12.99 -13.12 52.07
CA LEU A 980 -12.54 -12.44 53.28
C LEU A 980 -11.13 -12.89 53.74
N GLN A 981 -10.77 -14.16 53.60
CA GLN A 981 -9.47 -14.68 54.07
C GLN A 981 -8.32 -14.41 53.10
N GLU A 982 -8.52 -14.77 51.85
CA GLU A 982 -7.47 -14.88 50.82
C GLU A 982 -7.47 -13.69 49.86
N ARG A 983 -8.49 -12.81 49.94
CA ARG A 983 -8.72 -11.72 48.97
C ARG A 983 -8.80 -12.25 47.53
N GLN A 984 -9.35 -13.45 47.38
CA GLN A 984 -9.51 -14.13 46.09
C GLN A 984 -10.94 -14.58 45.86
N VAL A 985 -11.37 -14.50 44.60
CA VAL A 985 -12.65 -15.02 44.13
C VAL A 985 -12.43 -16.18 43.16
N GLN A 986 -13.25 -17.21 43.28
CA GLN A 986 -13.27 -18.37 42.40
C GLN A 986 -14.67 -18.50 41.81
N ARG A 987 -14.76 -18.53 40.48
CA ARG A 987 -16.05 -18.74 39.79
C ARG A 987 -16.51 -20.19 39.98
N LEU A 988 -17.82 -20.39 40.04
CA LEU A 988 -18.41 -21.72 40.09
C LEU A 988 -18.03 -22.52 38.83
N GLY A 989 -17.58 -23.77 39.01
CA GLY A 989 -17.17 -24.66 37.91
C GLY A 989 -15.77 -24.38 37.34
N GLU A 990 -14.99 -23.50 37.98
CA GLU A 990 -13.63 -23.15 37.56
C GLU A 990 -12.65 -23.31 38.74
N ASN A 991 -11.44 -23.84 38.49
CA ASN A 991 -10.39 -23.99 39.53
C ASN A 991 -9.36 -22.86 39.52
N VAL A 992 -9.70 -21.70 38.93
CA VAL A 992 -8.82 -20.53 38.84
C VAL A 992 -9.25 -19.51 39.88
N SER A 993 -8.38 -19.23 40.84
CA SER A 993 -8.53 -18.13 41.79
C SER A 993 -8.09 -16.81 41.14
N ARG A 994 -8.79 -15.71 41.46
CA ARG A 994 -8.48 -14.36 40.98
C ARG A 994 -8.40 -13.41 42.17
N ASP A 995 -7.34 -12.62 42.25
CA ASP A 995 -7.19 -11.60 43.29
C ASP A 995 -8.24 -10.49 43.14
N VAL A 996 -8.90 -10.13 44.24
CA VAL A 996 -9.92 -9.08 44.31
C VAL A 996 -9.69 -8.19 45.53
N ASP A 997 -9.56 -6.88 45.28
CA ASP A 997 -9.47 -5.88 46.34
C ASP A 997 -10.83 -5.24 46.58
N VAL A 998 -11.61 -5.79 47.51
CA VAL A 998 -12.96 -5.31 47.84
C VAL A 998 -13.11 -5.02 49.33
N ARG A 999 -13.73 -3.89 49.67
CA ARG A 999 -14.19 -3.65 51.05
C ARG A 999 -15.57 -4.27 51.23
N ILE A 1000 -15.81 -4.99 52.33
CA ILE A 1000 -17.10 -5.62 52.62
C ILE A 1000 -17.79 -4.89 53.77
N ILE A 1001 -19.06 -4.54 53.57
CA ILE A 1001 -19.96 -4.06 54.62
C ILE A 1001 -21.13 -5.04 54.66
N ALA A 1002 -21.34 -5.72 55.78
CA ALA A 1002 -22.41 -6.70 55.95
C ALA A 1002 -23.45 -6.18 56.94
N MET A 1003 -24.73 -6.49 56.71
CA MET A 1003 -25.83 -6.06 57.57
C MET A 1003 -26.72 -7.22 57.97
N THR A 1004 -27.21 -7.22 59.21
CA THR A 1004 -28.20 -8.20 59.66
C THR A 1004 -29.07 -7.65 60.78
N ASN A 1005 -30.28 -8.21 60.90
CA ASN A 1005 -31.21 -8.02 62.01
C ASN A 1005 -31.32 -9.24 62.93
N LYS A 1006 -30.65 -10.35 62.60
CA LYS A 1006 -30.62 -11.57 63.41
C LYS A 1006 -29.33 -11.64 64.22
N ASP A 1007 -29.37 -12.37 65.32
CA ASP A 1007 -28.17 -12.71 66.08
C ASP A 1007 -27.41 -13.83 65.36
N LEU A 1008 -26.28 -13.49 64.75
CA LEU A 1008 -25.46 -14.45 64.00
C LEU A 1008 -24.85 -15.55 64.90
N ILE A 1009 -24.70 -15.31 66.20
CA ILE A 1009 -24.20 -16.31 67.15
C ILE A 1009 -25.27 -17.39 67.35
N GLU A 1010 -26.53 -16.99 67.54
CA GLU A 1010 -27.65 -17.93 67.66
C GLU A 1010 -27.93 -18.67 66.35
N GLU A 1011 -27.82 -18.00 65.20
CA GLU A 1011 -27.90 -18.66 63.89
C GLU A 1011 -26.75 -19.66 63.66
N GLY A 1012 -25.57 -19.38 64.23
CA GLY A 1012 -24.42 -20.30 64.31
C GLY A 1012 -24.75 -21.56 65.09
N LYS A 1013 -25.24 -21.41 66.32
CA LYS A 1013 -25.68 -22.54 67.19
C LYS A 1013 -26.78 -23.37 66.54
N ALA A 1014 -27.65 -22.74 65.75
CA ALA A 1014 -28.72 -23.41 65.03
C ALA A 1014 -28.27 -24.08 63.71
N GLY A 1015 -26.97 -24.04 63.38
CA GLY A 1015 -26.38 -24.67 62.20
C GLY A 1015 -26.73 -24.00 60.87
N ARG A 1016 -27.28 -22.78 60.90
CA ARG A 1016 -27.70 -22.02 59.70
C ARG A 1016 -26.67 -20.99 59.24
N PHE A 1017 -25.75 -20.63 60.13
CA PHE A 1017 -24.63 -19.73 59.83
C PHE A 1017 -23.32 -20.37 60.28
N ARG A 1018 -22.23 -20.11 59.57
CA ARG A 1018 -20.92 -20.66 59.98
C ARG A 1018 -20.25 -19.77 61.02
N GLU A 1019 -19.82 -20.37 62.12
CA GLU A 1019 -19.12 -19.66 63.20
C GLU A 1019 -17.80 -19.04 62.70
N ASP A 1020 -17.09 -19.70 61.79
CA ASP A 1020 -15.83 -19.20 61.20
C ASP A 1020 -16.02 -17.92 60.37
N LEU A 1021 -17.15 -17.79 59.67
CA LEU A 1021 -17.53 -16.60 58.91
C LEU A 1021 -17.92 -15.44 59.84
N TYR A 1022 -18.61 -15.73 60.95
CA TYR A 1022 -19.00 -14.71 61.94
C TYR A 1022 -17.78 -13.94 62.45
N TYR A 1023 -16.73 -14.64 62.88
CA TYR A 1023 -15.54 -14.00 63.42
C TYR A 1023 -14.78 -13.14 62.40
N ARG A 1024 -14.90 -13.44 61.09
CA ARG A 1024 -14.28 -12.63 60.02
C ARG A 1024 -15.13 -11.44 59.58
N LEU A 1025 -16.45 -11.54 59.69
CA LEU A 1025 -17.32 -10.40 59.44
C LEU A 1025 -17.27 -9.38 60.58
N THR A 1026 -16.99 -9.83 61.80
CA THR A 1026 -16.99 -9.01 63.02
C THR A 1026 -15.65 -8.32 63.28
N GLU A 1027 -14.91 -7.93 62.22
CA GLU A 1027 -13.68 -7.13 62.36
C GLU A 1027 -13.99 -5.73 62.90
N PHE A 1028 -15.09 -5.12 62.45
CA PHE A 1028 -15.56 -3.82 62.92
C PHE A 1028 -17.08 -3.81 63.11
N PRO A 1029 -17.60 -4.24 64.28
CA PRO A 1029 -19.04 -4.29 64.53
C PRO A 1029 -19.61 -2.92 64.90
N ILE A 1030 -20.72 -2.54 64.25
CA ILE A 1030 -21.51 -1.34 64.55
C ILE A 1030 -22.93 -1.78 64.89
N HIS A 1031 -23.33 -1.64 66.15
CA HIS A 1031 -24.70 -1.91 66.56
C HIS A 1031 -25.55 -0.64 66.53
N ILE A 1032 -26.65 -0.66 65.78
CA ILE A 1032 -27.62 0.44 65.76
C ILE A 1032 -28.76 0.11 66.74
N PRO A 1033 -28.88 0.87 67.85
CA PRO A 1033 -29.89 0.60 68.86
C PRO A 1033 -31.31 0.85 68.31
N PRO A 1034 -32.31 0.10 68.79
CA PRO A 1034 -33.70 0.35 68.46
C PRO A 1034 -34.16 1.71 68.97
N LEU A 1035 -35.17 2.30 68.33
CA LEU A 1035 -35.63 3.66 68.58
C LEU A 1035 -36.09 3.89 70.03
N ARG A 1036 -36.67 2.86 70.67
CA ARG A 1036 -37.07 2.89 72.09
C ARG A 1036 -35.92 3.08 73.08
N GLU A 1037 -34.69 2.75 72.70
CA GLU A 1037 -33.49 2.97 73.53
C GLU A 1037 -32.88 4.35 73.33
N ARG A 1038 -33.44 5.16 72.42
CA ARG A 1038 -33.01 6.53 72.11
C ARG A 1038 -34.19 7.50 71.96
N PRO A 1039 -35.04 7.65 73.00
CA PRO A 1039 -36.25 8.48 72.92
C PRO A 1039 -35.95 9.97 72.71
N GLU A 1040 -34.74 10.46 73.02
CA GLU A 1040 -34.35 11.86 72.78
C GLU A 1040 -34.24 12.23 71.29
N ASP A 1041 -34.13 11.22 70.42
CA ASP A 1041 -33.99 11.36 68.97
C ASP A 1041 -35.34 11.43 68.26
N ILE A 1042 -36.41 10.92 68.89
CA ILE A 1042 -37.76 10.83 68.31
C ILE A 1042 -38.28 12.21 67.89
N PRO A 1043 -38.19 13.29 68.69
CA PRO A 1043 -38.65 14.62 68.27
C PRO A 1043 -37.88 15.15 67.06
N LEU A 1044 -36.55 14.97 67.01
CA LEU A 1044 -35.73 15.43 65.89
C LEU A 1044 -36.05 14.70 64.59
N LEU A 1045 -36.19 13.38 64.67
CA LEU A 1045 -36.62 12.56 63.54
C LEU A 1045 -38.03 12.94 63.09
N ALA A 1046 -38.92 13.23 64.04
CA ALA A 1046 -40.29 13.57 63.74
C ALA A 1046 -40.42 14.91 63.00
N GLU A 1047 -39.72 15.93 63.47
CA GLU A 1047 -39.62 17.23 62.81
C GLU A 1047 -38.98 17.10 61.43
N HIS A 1048 -37.91 16.31 61.31
CA HIS A 1048 -37.25 16.09 60.02
C HIS A 1048 -38.19 15.45 59.00
N PHE A 1049 -38.90 14.37 59.37
CA PHE A 1049 -39.84 13.71 58.45
C PHE A 1049 -41.04 14.60 58.11
N LEU A 1050 -41.46 15.45 59.04
CA LEU A 1050 -42.51 16.44 58.77
C LEU A 1050 -42.05 17.48 57.74
N GLN A 1051 -40.83 18.02 57.91
CA GLN A 1051 -40.22 18.96 56.97
C GLN A 1051 -39.98 18.32 55.60
N GLU A 1052 -39.45 17.09 55.56
CA GLU A 1052 -39.24 16.33 54.33
C GLU A 1052 -40.56 16.18 53.55
N TYR A 1053 -41.64 15.78 54.23
CA TYR A 1053 -42.95 15.66 53.61
C TYR A 1053 -43.53 17.01 53.15
N SER A 1054 -43.40 18.05 53.97
CA SER A 1054 -43.83 19.41 53.65
C SER A 1054 -43.17 19.93 52.37
N GLN A 1055 -41.86 19.71 52.21
CA GLN A 1055 -41.12 20.08 51.00
C GLN A 1055 -41.54 19.24 49.78
N GLU A 1056 -41.65 17.91 49.94
CA GLU A 1056 -42.06 17.00 48.85
C GLU A 1056 -43.45 17.33 48.29
N GLN A 1057 -44.41 17.67 49.16
CA GLN A 1057 -45.80 17.92 48.78
C GLN A 1057 -46.13 19.41 48.61
N LYS A 1058 -45.16 20.31 48.83
CA LYS A 1058 -45.33 21.78 48.83
C LYS A 1058 -46.47 22.26 49.74
N LYS A 1059 -46.60 21.62 50.91
CA LYS A 1059 -47.65 21.84 51.91
C LYS A 1059 -47.08 22.55 53.13
N GLN A 1060 -47.73 23.58 53.66
CA GLN A 1060 -47.26 24.26 54.87
C GLN A 1060 -47.90 23.63 56.11
N LEU A 1061 -47.08 23.16 57.04
CA LEU A 1061 -47.55 22.47 58.27
C LEU A 1061 -47.00 23.20 59.49
N ASP A 1062 -47.86 23.63 60.43
CA ASP A 1062 -47.48 24.40 61.63
C ASP A 1062 -46.95 23.50 62.79
N GLY A 1063 -46.22 22.44 62.43
CA GLY A 1063 -45.59 21.54 63.40
C GLY A 1063 -46.57 20.62 64.14
N PHE A 1064 -46.20 20.24 65.37
CA PHE A 1064 -46.97 19.32 66.20
C PHE A 1064 -47.71 20.07 67.33
N ALA A 1065 -48.89 19.59 67.68
CA ALA A 1065 -49.66 20.11 68.81
C ALA A 1065 -49.00 19.75 70.17
N PRO A 1066 -49.24 20.54 71.24
CA PRO A 1066 -48.76 20.22 72.59
C PRO A 1066 -49.19 18.80 73.03
N GLY A 1067 -48.29 18.06 73.69
CA GLY A 1067 -48.51 16.68 74.15
C GLY A 1067 -48.25 15.57 73.12
N VAL A 1068 -48.05 15.91 71.83
CA VAL A 1068 -47.75 14.90 70.79
C VAL A 1068 -46.37 14.28 70.99
N PHE A 1069 -45.34 15.08 71.27
CA PHE A 1069 -44.00 14.55 71.47
C PHE A 1069 -43.91 13.63 72.70
N GLU A 1070 -44.62 13.93 73.77
CA GLU A 1070 -44.69 13.07 74.97
C GLU A 1070 -45.26 11.68 74.62
N MET A 1071 -46.32 11.65 73.80
CA MET A 1071 -46.88 10.42 73.27
C MET A 1071 -45.88 9.69 72.36
N LEU A 1072 -45.29 10.40 71.39
CA LEU A 1072 -44.33 9.80 70.45
C LEU A 1072 -43.11 9.22 71.19
N GLN A 1073 -42.67 9.84 72.28
CA GLN A 1073 -41.54 9.34 73.09
C GLN A 1073 -41.92 8.15 73.99
N SER A 1074 -43.19 8.03 74.38
CA SER A 1074 -43.68 6.94 75.24
C SER A 1074 -43.97 5.63 74.49
N TYR A 1075 -44.23 5.70 73.19
CA TYR A 1075 -44.51 4.52 72.37
C TYR A 1075 -43.21 3.78 72.00
N ALA A 1076 -43.25 2.44 72.03
CA ALA A 1076 -42.05 1.61 71.88
C ALA A 1076 -41.52 1.48 70.44
N TRP A 1077 -42.25 1.96 69.43
CA TRP A 1077 -41.89 1.89 68.00
C TRP A 1077 -41.29 0.54 67.56
N PRO A 1078 -42.06 -0.56 67.59
CA PRO A 1078 -41.57 -1.89 67.19
C PRO A 1078 -41.02 -1.95 65.74
N GLY A 1079 -41.46 -1.09 64.83
CA GLY A 1079 -40.91 -0.93 63.48
C GLY A 1079 -39.84 0.17 63.36
N ASN A 1080 -39.34 0.67 64.50
CA ASN A 1080 -38.26 1.65 64.63
C ASN A 1080 -38.50 2.93 63.80
N VAL A 1081 -37.44 3.54 63.27
CA VAL A 1081 -37.48 4.79 62.50
C VAL A 1081 -38.38 4.68 61.27
N ARG A 1082 -38.49 3.48 60.68
CA ARG A 1082 -39.39 3.21 59.55
C ARG A 1082 -40.87 3.34 59.91
N GLU A 1083 -41.29 2.82 61.08
CA GLU A 1083 -42.66 2.99 61.59
C GLU A 1083 -42.92 4.47 61.91
N LEU A 1084 -42.01 5.13 62.64
CA LEU A 1084 -42.11 6.55 62.97
C LEU A 1084 -42.30 7.43 61.71
N ARG A 1085 -41.45 7.24 60.69
CA ARG A 1085 -41.53 8.00 59.43
C ARG A 1085 -42.88 7.79 58.74
N ASN A 1086 -43.36 6.55 58.68
CA ASN A 1086 -44.63 6.22 58.03
C ASN A 1086 -45.83 6.84 58.77
N ASP A 1087 -45.84 6.75 60.10
CA ASP A 1087 -46.92 7.31 60.91
C ASP A 1087 -46.94 8.85 60.86
N ILE A 1088 -45.79 9.51 60.83
CA ILE A 1088 -45.71 10.97 60.67
C ILE A 1088 -46.16 11.41 59.29
N ARG A 1089 -45.69 10.74 58.22
CA ARG A 1089 -46.13 11.04 56.86
C ARG A 1089 -47.65 10.84 56.73
N ARG A 1090 -48.19 9.79 57.34
CA ARG A 1090 -49.64 9.56 57.40
C ARG A 1090 -50.37 10.69 58.14
N ALA A 1091 -49.89 11.06 59.33
CA ALA A 1091 -50.50 12.12 60.12
C ALA A 1091 -50.46 13.47 59.37
N ALA A 1092 -49.34 13.81 58.74
CA ALA A 1092 -49.17 15.01 57.92
C ALA A 1092 -50.09 15.03 56.67
N ALA A 1093 -50.40 13.85 56.11
CA ALA A 1093 -51.32 13.73 54.98
C ALA A 1093 -52.79 14.00 55.35
N LEU A 1094 -53.17 13.80 56.62
CA LEU A 1094 -54.56 13.93 57.11
C LEU A 1094 -54.93 15.35 57.59
N VAL A 1095 -53.94 16.20 57.81
CA VAL A 1095 -54.08 17.58 58.31
C VAL A 1095 -54.27 18.55 57.13
N GLU A 1096 -54.89 19.72 57.27
CA GLU A 1096 -54.96 20.71 56.18
C GLU A 1096 -53.71 21.64 56.17
N ASP A 1097 -53.61 22.59 55.22
CA ASP A 1097 -52.53 23.58 55.23
C ASP A 1097 -52.63 24.48 56.49
N ASP A 1098 -51.47 24.86 57.04
CA ASP A 1098 -51.30 25.70 58.23
C ASP A 1098 -51.88 25.13 59.54
N GLU A 1099 -52.28 23.86 59.55
CA GLU A 1099 -52.80 23.18 60.73
C GLU A 1099 -51.71 22.33 61.45
N ARG A 1100 -51.85 22.17 62.77
CA ARG A 1100 -50.94 21.36 63.59
C ARG A 1100 -51.32 19.89 63.58
N ILE A 1101 -50.31 19.02 63.61
CA ILE A 1101 -50.56 17.59 63.80
C ILE A 1101 -50.97 17.33 65.25
N HIS A 1102 -52.25 17.00 65.46
CA HIS A 1102 -52.83 16.51 66.72
C HIS A 1102 -52.74 14.98 66.91
N LEU A 1103 -52.89 14.53 68.17
CA LEU A 1103 -52.82 13.11 68.57
C LEU A 1103 -53.74 12.18 67.75
N HIS A 1104 -54.94 12.63 67.37
CA HIS A 1104 -55.92 11.81 66.65
C HIS A 1104 -55.56 11.54 65.18
N HIS A 1105 -54.54 12.21 64.64
CA HIS A 1105 -54.06 11.98 63.27
C HIS A 1105 -53.10 10.78 63.15
N PHE A 1106 -52.56 10.29 64.27
CA PHE A 1106 -51.71 9.11 64.30
C PHE A 1106 -52.52 7.81 64.25
N SER A 1107 -51.89 6.69 63.86
CA SER A 1107 -52.55 5.39 63.76
C SER A 1107 -53.30 5.02 65.06
N PRO A 1108 -54.51 4.42 64.98
CA PRO A 1108 -55.27 3.96 66.14
C PRO A 1108 -54.48 3.04 67.08
N LYS A 1109 -53.49 2.31 66.55
CA LYS A 1109 -52.59 1.45 67.31
C LYS A 1109 -51.79 2.23 68.37
N ILE A 1110 -51.37 3.44 68.06
CA ILE A 1110 -50.58 4.31 68.94
C ILE A 1110 -51.50 5.02 69.95
N THR A 1111 -52.68 5.46 69.51
CA THR A 1111 -53.63 6.22 70.36
C THR A 1111 -54.45 5.36 71.31
N GLN A 1112 -54.63 4.06 71.03
CA GLN A 1112 -55.38 3.13 71.90
C GLN A 1112 -54.55 2.45 73.00
N GLU A 1113 -53.21 2.33 72.85
CA GLU A 1113 -52.33 1.74 73.89
C GLU A 1113 -52.06 2.68 75.09
N LEU A 1114 -52.41 3.97 74.98
CA LEU A 1114 -52.05 5.01 75.96
C LEU A 1114 -53.24 5.70 76.67
N LEU A 1115 -54.49 5.25 76.47
CA LEU A 1115 -55.66 5.71 77.25
C LEU A 1115 -55.95 4.74 78.42
N PRO A 1116 -56.12 5.22 79.67
CA PRO A 1116 -56.35 4.34 80.82
C PRO A 1116 -57.73 3.64 80.75
N LEU A 1117 -57.70 2.31 80.87
CA LEU A 1117 -58.84 1.41 81.02
C LEU A 1117 -59.55 1.64 82.37
N GLN A 1118 -60.87 1.86 82.33
CA GLN A 1118 -61.79 1.70 83.46
C GLN A 1118 -63.02 1.00 82.87
N GLU A 1119 -63.49 -0.20 83.24
CA GLU A 1119 -63.25 -1.12 84.34
C GLU A 1119 -63.75 -2.52 83.89
N ALA A 1120 -63.20 -3.58 84.51
CA ALA A 1120 -63.74 -4.95 84.65
C ALA A 1120 -64.05 -5.82 83.39
N MET A 1121 -63.10 -6.75 83.17
CA MET A 1121 -63.16 -8.09 82.54
C MET A 1121 -64.55 -8.82 82.55
N PRO A 1122 -64.85 -9.80 81.64
CA PRO A 1122 -63.93 -10.90 81.30
C PRO A 1122 -63.93 -11.50 79.87
N THR A 1123 -62.72 -11.99 79.56
CA THR A 1123 -62.23 -13.12 78.74
C THR A 1123 -63.08 -13.84 77.68
N ILE A 1124 -62.38 -14.00 76.55
CA ILE A 1124 -62.68 -14.72 75.31
C ILE A 1124 -62.47 -16.23 75.44
N GLY A 1125 -63.29 -17.01 74.71
CA GLY A 1125 -62.99 -18.37 74.27
C GLY A 1125 -63.19 -18.53 72.75
N PRO A 1126 -62.48 -19.47 72.09
CA PRO A 1126 -62.26 -19.48 70.64
C PRO A 1126 -63.09 -20.52 69.88
N LYS A 1127 -63.48 -20.19 68.64
CA LYS A 1127 -63.50 -21.02 67.40
C LYS A 1127 -64.58 -20.54 66.44
N SER A 1128 -64.17 -20.16 65.23
CA SER A 1128 -64.70 -20.70 63.96
C SER A 1128 -64.23 -19.85 62.76
N THR A 1129 -63.53 -20.47 61.81
CA THR A 1129 -63.81 -20.43 60.35
C THR A 1129 -63.96 -19.10 59.59
N ARG A 1130 -63.67 -17.92 60.16
CA ARG A 1130 -64.19 -16.64 59.63
C ARG A 1130 -63.38 -15.89 58.57
N TYR A 1131 -62.10 -16.21 58.34
CA TYR A 1131 -61.27 -15.33 57.48
C TYR A 1131 -61.67 -15.39 56.00
N ARG A 1132 -61.90 -16.59 55.46
CA ARG A 1132 -62.25 -16.75 54.03
C ARG A 1132 -63.65 -16.21 53.72
N GLU A 1133 -64.61 -16.35 54.64
CA GLU A 1133 -65.96 -15.76 54.51
C GLU A 1133 -65.96 -14.23 54.61
N LEU A 1134 -65.10 -13.64 55.46
CA LEU A 1134 -64.99 -12.18 55.58
C LEU A 1134 -64.40 -11.54 54.31
N VAL A 1135 -63.38 -12.18 53.72
CA VAL A 1135 -62.74 -11.68 52.49
C VAL A 1135 -63.70 -11.82 51.31
N ASP A 1136 -64.32 -12.99 51.12
CA ASP A 1136 -65.28 -13.21 50.02
C ASP A 1136 -66.53 -12.33 50.18
N GLY A 1137 -66.99 -12.08 51.41
CA GLY A 1137 -68.12 -11.21 51.71
C GLY A 1137 -67.85 -9.73 51.45
N PHE A 1138 -66.63 -9.26 51.71
CA PHE A 1138 -66.23 -7.89 51.38
C PHE A 1138 -66.06 -7.72 49.86
N GLU A 1139 -65.41 -8.68 49.20
CA GLU A 1139 -65.18 -8.65 47.75
C GLU A 1139 -66.51 -8.70 46.97
N ARG A 1140 -67.49 -9.50 47.41
CA ARG A 1140 -68.84 -9.53 46.83
C ARG A 1140 -69.53 -8.17 46.92
N LYS A 1141 -69.52 -7.53 48.09
CA LYS A 1141 -70.19 -6.21 48.29
C LYS A 1141 -69.60 -5.11 47.41
N CYS A 1142 -68.27 -5.08 47.25
CA CYS A 1142 -67.61 -4.09 46.40
C CYS A 1142 -67.99 -4.25 44.91
N ILE A 1143 -68.02 -5.49 44.42
CA ILE A 1143 -68.41 -5.79 43.03
C ILE A 1143 -69.89 -5.47 42.79
N GLU A 1144 -70.78 -5.85 43.71
CA GLU A 1144 -72.21 -5.53 43.60
C GLU A 1144 -72.49 -4.03 43.66
N HIS A 1145 -71.77 -3.27 44.51
CA HIS A 1145 -71.92 -1.82 44.60
C HIS A 1145 -71.46 -1.13 43.30
N ALA A 1146 -70.29 -1.47 42.76
CA ALA A 1146 -69.81 -0.90 41.50
C ALA A 1146 -70.75 -1.23 40.32
N LEU A 1147 -71.32 -2.44 40.29
CA LEU A 1147 -72.31 -2.82 39.28
C LEU A 1147 -73.62 -2.05 39.41
N ARG A 1148 -74.07 -1.70 40.63
CA ARG A 1148 -75.25 -0.84 40.84
C ARG A 1148 -74.99 0.61 40.45
N VAL A 1149 -73.85 1.19 40.83
CA VAL A 1149 -73.49 2.58 40.50
C VAL A 1149 -73.32 2.75 38.97
N CYS A 1150 -72.74 1.75 38.29
CA CYS A 1150 -72.59 1.76 36.83
C CYS A 1150 -73.80 1.20 36.07
N ASN A 1151 -74.96 1.08 36.72
CA ASN A 1151 -76.24 0.64 36.14
C ASN A 1151 -76.15 -0.66 35.30
N GLY A 1152 -75.43 -1.66 35.81
CA GLY A 1152 -75.24 -2.97 35.17
C GLY A 1152 -74.16 -3.03 34.09
N ASN A 1153 -73.48 -1.92 33.78
CA ASN A 1153 -72.42 -1.90 32.76
C ASN A 1153 -71.10 -2.49 33.29
N ARG A 1154 -70.83 -3.75 32.93
CA ARG A 1154 -69.64 -4.52 33.36
C ARG A 1154 -68.31 -3.88 32.98
N SER A 1155 -68.23 -3.16 31.86
CA SER A 1155 -66.97 -2.50 31.47
C SER A 1155 -66.65 -1.33 32.38
N GLN A 1156 -67.64 -0.49 32.67
CA GLN A 1156 -67.45 0.66 33.57
C GLN A 1156 -67.24 0.23 35.01
N ALA A 1157 -67.95 -0.80 35.50
CA ALA A 1157 -67.71 -1.35 36.83
C ALA A 1157 -66.31 -1.97 36.97
N ALA A 1158 -65.79 -2.61 35.92
CA ALA A 1158 -64.42 -3.11 35.91
C ALA A 1158 -63.40 -1.96 35.98
N THR A 1159 -63.59 -0.90 35.18
CA THR A 1159 -62.73 0.29 35.23
C THR A 1159 -62.81 1.01 36.58
N MET A 1160 -64.00 1.17 37.16
CA MET A 1160 -64.19 1.80 38.47
C MET A 1160 -63.50 1.03 39.59
N LEU A 1161 -63.46 -0.30 39.49
CA LEU A 1161 -62.75 -1.17 40.43
C LEU A 1161 -61.27 -1.39 40.06
N GLY A 1162 -60.76 -0.79 38.97
CA GLY A 1162 -59.39 -0.97 38.50
C GLY A 1162 -59.06 -2.38 37.99
N LEU A 1163 -60.08 -3.18 37.60
CA LEU A 1163 -59.94 -4.56 37.14
C LEU A 1163 -60.09 -4.67 35.62
N GLY A 1164 -59.39 -5.63 35.01
CA GLY A 1164 -59.62 -6.01 33.62
C GLY A 1164 -60.97 -6.73 33.45
N ARG A 1165 -61.68 -6.47 32.33
CA ARG A 1165 -63.04 -6.99 32.07
C ARG A 1165 -63.17 -8.52 32.19
N LYS A 1166 -62.12 -9.28 31.81
CA LYS A 1166 -62.08 -10.75 31.96
C LYS A 1166 -61.95 -11.18 33.43
N SER A 1167 -61.15 -10.46 34.22
CA SER A 1167 -60.91 -10.76 35.64
C SER A 1167 -62.13 -10.43 36.50
N LEU A 1168 -62.88 -9.37 36.17
CA LEU A 1168 -64.19 -9.10 36.78
C LEU A 1168 -65.17 -10.25 36.53
N TYR A 1169 -65.21 -10.79 35.29
CA TYR A 1169 -66.10 -11.89 34.93
C TYR A 1169 -65.79 -13.19 35.69
N GLU A 1170 -64.51 -13.55 35.81
CA GLU A 1170 -64.06 -14.72 36.59
C GLU A 1170 -64.38 -14.57 38.08
N LYS A 1171 -64.20 -13.37 38.66
CA LYS A 1171 -64.57 -13.08 40.06
C LYS A 1171 -66.07 -13.13 40.29
N MET A 1172 -66.87 -12.61 39.35
CA MET A 1172 -68.34 -12.70 39.40
C MET A 1172 -68.82 -14.15 39.37
N GLN A 1173 -68.23 -15.01 38.53
CA GLN A 1173 -68.55 -16.44 38.53
C GLN A 1173 -68.14 -17.13 39.83
N ARG A 1174 -66.92 -16.89 40.32
CA ARG A 1174 -66.43 -17.48 41.58
C ARG A 1174 -67.29 -17.10 42.79
N LEU A 1175 -67.74 -15.84 42.83
CA LEU A 1175 -68.56 -15.30 43.93
C LEU A 1175 -70.07 -15.47 43.69
N GLY A 1176 -70.50 -16.08 42.59
CA GLY A 1176 -71.92 -16.33 42.27
C GLY A 1176 -72.77 -15.06 42.08
N ILE A 1177 -72.21 -14.01 41.48
CA ILE A 1177 -72.86 -12.71 41.28
C ILE A 1177 -73.54 -12.67 39.90
N ASP A 1178 -74.88 -12.64 39.86
CA ASP A 1178 -75.68 -12.48 38.64
C ASP A 1178 -76.30 -11.08 38.56
N ILE A 1179 -76.08 -10.39 37.44
CA ILE A 1179 -76.57 -9.02 37.20
C ILE A 1179 -78.09 -8.96 37.09
N SER A 1180 -78.72 -10.01 36.57
CA SER A 1180 -80.17 -10.05 36.39
C SER A 1180 -80.92 -9.99 37.74
N THR A 1181 -80.29 -10.46 38.82
CA THR A 1181 -80.84 -10.39 40.18
C THR A 1181 -80.49 -9.12 40.95
N LEU A 1182 -79.53 -8.32 40.48
CA LEU A 1182 -79.05 -7.11 41.17
C LEU A 1182 -79.82 -5.83 40.80
N LEU A 1183 -80.65 -5.89 39.75
CA LEU A 1183 -81.50 -4.80 39.26
C LEU A 1183 -82.95 -5.31 39.12
N PRO A 1184 -83.88 -4.91 40.00
CA PRO A 1184 -85.31 -5.01 39.71
C PRO A 1184 -85.70 -4.11 38.53
N GLU A 1185 -86.59 -4.60 37.66
CA GLU A 1185 -87.06 -3.96 36.43
C GLU A 1185 -87.84 -2.66 36.69
N LYS A 1186 -87.43 -1.58 36.00
CA LYS A 1186 -87.99 -0.21 36.02
C LYS A 1186 -87.86 0.58 37.32
#